data_AF-A0A7S4RIQ4-F1
#
_entry.id   AF-A0A7S4RIQ4-F1
#
_cell.length_a   1.000
_cell.length_b   1.000
_cell.length_c   1.000
_cell.angle_alpha   90.00
_cell.angle_beta   90.00
_cell.angle_gamma   90.00
#
_symmetry.space_group_name_H-M   'P 1'
#
loop_
_entity.id
_entity.type
_entity.pdbx_description
1 polymer ?
#
loop_
_entity_poly.entity_id
_entity_poly.type
_entity_poly.pdbx_seq_one_letter_code
_entity_poly.pdbx_strand_id
1 'polypeptide(L)'
;MGAWSGCNSRGGGRLQLPSVRIVPLLLASSLARIKLPFREKRVFMDNSTLPRPRRSGFEFPRYDARIHDGDEVQLASIHGTWLSLSFNPAFTLRGRTVALQASNGRFCAVDRGHPQGKIKCNQRVPPFAAWFEVSQGTHNISLRGVRGGKFCSDEPEGILCNRGAVSRWEAFDIVDAGDGNIALRGGRRGNFCADEGHGMVCEFKSMSDPAVFRPVTDAPLRGRIVQTADAAAAVTFQVHRRDLGSREVAMRCKGDGNYLAIEKSTGLLGCTSPTPWTVWSSRVDWWDAKTASLQSPESGLYVKAVEPSLGGAVVADNDEGTGWALWRVLLTGGYESLRPMVRGVNLGNWFLLERWMANDLFFDETGKAFADECDAVDEYGLMEALDKEVARERMEKHWSSWITEDDIAWLGDHGINTVRVPFGYWMVFPSPPFVEGQLKYLDLLFRWCERHSVAVLLDFHGLKGSQTGNPTSGNCGACGNQNCGKTHVRFLEEEETNLQVIEKLSSRYADSPAYLGFAVANEVAGTASSLDTMKFYQRAYDIIRSKNKDALVVFFATFNPSTYPFQNFRSVVEDVHIYFGMGFGDPTRDQEVNLARAQKAVTGLNWNVLVGEWSLGANGHSTSTWDPADRDKFFARFAKMQLQAWESHSTGWFYWSYKTRWGNSTWNFRDMCEVGWLPGCSEELDYAPVEWWDTPSCAYAYLDGGCPAPPSTLMWWLIPLASALGAAGAVFAILKPPWLVNCVLGAAGAALAAASAAASAVTGLVTGGSGWEHLASGKADSGAAGLPDRELTGNTNHSKDAQGRAEPAVEQPFIW
;
A
#
# COMPACT_ATOMS: atom_id res chain seq x y z
N MET A 1 11.68 -54.07 -2.38
CA MET A 1 12.12 -55.09 -1.39
C MET A 1 12.64 -54.32 -0.19
N GLY A 2 11.93 -54.11 0.91
CA GLY A 2 11.00 -54.97 1.62
C GLY A 2 11.71 -55.49 2.87
N ALA A 3 11.48 -54.88 4.04
CA ALA A 3 11.32 -55.54 5.34
C ALA A 3 11.41 -54.54 6.50
N TRP A 4 10.25 -54.30 7.10
CA TRP A 4 10.05 -53.94 8.49
C TRP A 4 10.52 -55.05 9.45
N SER A 5 10.84 -54.67 10.69
CA SER A 5 10.56 -55.36 11.99
C SER A 5 11.72 -55.09 12.96
N GLY A 6 11.55 -54.85 14.26
CA GLY A 6 10.37 -54.79 15.12
C GLY A 6 10.81 -54.40 16.55
N CYS A 7 9.90 -53.83 17.32
CA CYS A 7 9.99 -53.74 18.78
C CYS A 7 10.08 -55.15 19.38
N ASN A 8 10.85 -55.37 20.45
CA ASN A 8 10.32 -55.31 21.83
C ASN A 8 11.32 -55.85 22.88
N SER A 9 11.35 -55.13 24.01
CA SER A 9 11.25 -55.67 25.38
C SER A 9 12.50 -56.16 26.14
N ARG A 10 12.57 -55.58 27.35
CA ARG A 10 12.94 -56.16 28.66
C ARG A 10 14.41 -56.39 28.98
N GLY A 11 14.83 -55.68 30.05
CA GLY A 11 15.38 -56.37 31.21
C GLY A 11 16.78 -55.95 31.65
N GLY A 12 16.83 -54.98 32.56
CA GLY A 12 17.54 -55.09 33.85
C GLY A 12 19.05 -55.36 33.87
N GLY A 13 19.77 -54.44 34.51
CA GLY A 13 20.70 -54.84 35.58
C GLY A 13 22.20 -54.69 35.33
N ARG A 14 22.74 -53.57 35.82
CA ARG A 14 24.00 -53.39 36.59
C ARG A 14 25.15 -54.40 36.41
N LEU A 15 26.32 -53.84 36.07
CA LEU A 15 27.63 -54.06 36.73
C LEU A 15 28.45 -52.76 36.59
N GLN A 16 28.61 -51.92 37.62
CA GLN A 16 29.69 -51.92 38.63
C GLN A 16 31.12 -51.91 38.05
N LEU A 17 31.73 -50.71 38.03
CA LEU A 17 32.94 -50.27 38.77
C LEU A 17 34.04 -51.32 39.04
N PRO A 18 35.35 -50.98 38.99
CA PRO A 18 35.93 -50.05 39.99
C PRO A 18 37.14 -49.21 39.48
N SER A 19 37.23 -47.92 39.83
CA SER A 19 37.89 -47.35 41.03
C SER A 19 39.37 -46.99 40.78
N VAL A 20 39.77 -45.71 40.74
CA VAL A 20 40.02 -44.79 41.89
C VAL A 20 41.50 -44.82 42.32
N ARG A 21 42.11 -43.62 42.39
CA ARG A 21 42.72 -43.02 43.61
C ARG A 21 43.18 -41.58 43.27
N ILE A 22 42.52 -40.53 43.80
CA ILE A 22 42.52 -39.94 45.17
C ILE A 22 43.74 -38.98 45.33
N VAL A 23 43.57 -37.64 45.26
CA VAL A 23 43.11 -36.65 46.29
C VAL A 23 44.26 -36.25 47.25
N PRO A 24 44.37 -35.05 47.90
CA PRO A 24 43.36 -34.00 48.21
C PRO A 24 43.78 -32.54 47.86
N LEU A 25 42.92 -31.51 47.75
CA LEU A 25 41.78 -30.98 48.54
C LEU A 25 42.20 -30.16 49.77
N LEU A 26 41.92 -28.84 49.75
CA LEU A 26 41.70 -28.03 50.95
C LEU A 26 40.33 -27.32 50.85
N LEU A 27 39.49 -27.78 51.77
CA LEU A 27 38.25 -27.24 52.34
C LEU A 27 38.50 -25.86 53.01
N ALA A 28 37.53 -25.02 53.39
CA ALA A 28 36.13 -25.24 53.67
C ALA A 28 35.36 -23.91 53.92
N SER A 29 34.05 -24.01 53.71
CA SER A 29 32.96 -23.54 54.60
C SER A 29 32.68 -22.02 54.69
N SER A 30 31.44 -21.54 54.81
CA SER A 30 30.13 -22.12 55.19
C SER A 30 29.08 -20.99 55.11
N LEU A 31 27.77 -21.16 55.03
CA LEU A 31 26.85 -22.29 54.88
C LEU A 31 25.47 -21.68 54.57
N ALA A 32 24.79 -22.21 53.58
CA ALA A 32 23.33 -22.18 53.48
C ALA A 32 22.71 -23.27 54.38
N ARG A 33 21.45 -23.10 54.80
CA ARG A 33 20.52 -24.18 55.21
C ARG A 33 19.25 -24.03 54.36
N ILE A 34 19.03 -24.83 53.32
CA ILE A 34 18.47 -26.20 53.23
C ILE A 34 16.96 -26.28 53.53
N LYS A 35 16.16 -26.66 52.50
CA LYS A 35 15.25 -27.84 52.49
C LYS A 35 14.62 -28.08 51.09
N LEU A 36 15.23 -29.05 50.37
CA LEU A 36 14.75 -30.20 49.56
C LEU A 36 13.26 -30.36 49.08
N PRO A 37 12.98 -31.25 48.07
CA PRO A 37 12.39 -30.89 46.77
C PRO A 37 11.14 -31.70 46.37
N PHE A 38 10.46 -31.28 45.28
CA PHE A 38 9.70 -32.19 44.39
C PHE A 38 9.63 -31.66 42.94
N ARG A 39 10.10 -32.50 42.02
CA ARG A 39 9.71 -32.77 40.61
C ARG A 39 9.41 -31.63 39.60
N GLU A 40 10.26 -31.65 38.56
CA GLU A 40 9.96 -31.54 37.11
C GLU A 40 9.24 -30.29 36.58
N LYS A 41 10.04 -29.28 36.19
CA LYS A 41 9.66 -28.25 35.22
C LYS A 41 10.40 -28.45 33.90
N ARG A 42 9.62 -28.45 32.82
CA ARG A 42 10.08 -28.27 31.43
C ARG A 42 10.93 -27.02 31.35
N VAL A 43 12.13 -27.18 30.80
CA VAL A 43 13.04 -26.08 30.46
C VAL A 43 12.48 -25.37 29.23
N PHE A 44 12.01 -24.13 29.41
CA PHE A 44 12.04 -23.14 28.34
C PHE A 44 13.38 -22.43 28.46
N MET A 45 14.29 -22.74 27.54
CA MET A 45 15.45 -21.88 27.30
C MET A 45 14.93 -20.59 26.69
N ASP A 46 15.00 -19.53 27.48
CA ASP A 46 15.06 -18.15 27.00
C ASP A 46 16.26 -18.03 26.04
N ASN A 47 15.97 -17.76 24.78
CA ASN A 47 16.95 -17.65 23.71
C ASN A 47 17.10 -16.18 23.29
N SER A 48 17.19 -15.27 24.27
CA SER A 48 17.44 -13.84 24.08
C SER A 48 18.90 -13.49 23.75
N THR A 49 19.77 -14.46 23.43
CA THR A 49 21.18 -14.18 23.07
C THR A 49 21.67 -15.04 21.90
N LEU A 50 21.16 -14.78 20.69
CA LEU A 50 21.89 -15.06 19.44
C LEU A 50 21.65 -13.93 18.42
N PRO A 51 22.69 -13.44 17.70
CA PRO A 51 22.54 -12.36 16.74
C PRO A 51 21.64 -12.80 15.59
N ARG A 52 20.65 -11.97 15.23
CA ARG A 52 19.88 -12.15 13.98
C ARG A 52 20.87 -12.27 12.81
N PRO A 53 20.74 -13.27 11.93
CA PRO A 53 21.65 -13.40 10.80
C PRO A 53 21.50 -12.17 9.90
N ARG A 54 22.60 -11.42 9.72
CA ARG A 54 22.73 -10.38 8.71
C ARG A 54 22.48 -11.02 7.34
N ARG A 55 21.26 -10.85 6.81
CA ARG A 55 21.01 -11.03 5.37
C ARG A 55 21.53 -9.76 4.69
N SER A 56 22.69 -9.88 4.05
CA SER A 56 23.23 -8.86 3.16
C SER A 56 22.43 -8.88 1.87
N GLY A 57 21.53 -7.91 1.75
CA GLY A 57 20.72 -7.64 0.58
C GLY A 57 19.70 -6.62 1.02
N PHE A 58 19.80 -5.41 0.49
CA PHE A 58 18.88 -4.31 0.75
C PHE A 58 17.42 -4.80 0.69
N GLU A 59 16.80 -4.93 1.86
CA GLU A 59 15.36 -5.04 2.00
C GLU A 59 14.91 -3.64 2.40
N PHE A 60 14.38 -2.87 1.43
CA PHE A 60 13.39 -1.84 1.77
C PHE A 60 12.44 -2.46 2.82
N PRO A 61 11.89 -1.72 3.79
CA PRO A 61 10.51 -2.01 4.19
C PRO A 61 9.74 -1.95 2.87
N ARG A 62 9.49 -3.12 2.29
CA ARG A 62 8.95 -3.20 0.93
C ARG A 62 7.72 -2.32 0.94
N TYR A 63 7.76 -1.36 0.02
CA TYR A 63 6.60 -0.78 -0.64
C TYR A 63 5.37 -1.62 -0.30
N ASP A 64 4.42 -1.00 0.41
CA ASP A 64 3.14 -1.58 0.73
C ASP A 64 2.38 -1.72 -0.61
N ALA A 65 2.81 -2.67 -1.44
CA ALA A 65 2.35 -2.92 -2.80
C ALA A 65 1.02 -3.66 -2.68
N ARG A 66 0.02 -2.96 -2.13
CA ARG A 66 -1.35 -3.43 -2.12
C ARG A 66 -1.85 -3.35 -3.56
N ILE A 67 -2.32 -4.47 -4.09
CA ILE A 67 -3.08 -4.47 -5.34
C ILE A 67 -4.32 -3.60 -5.14
N HIS A 68 -4.50 -2.58 -5.99
CA HIS A 68 -5.59 -1.61 -5.95
C HIS A 68 -6.82 -2.06 -6.73
N ASP A 69 -7.94 -1.39 -6.47
CA ASP A 69 -9.10 -1.47 -7.33
C ASP A 69 -8.75 -0.94 -8.73
N GLY A 70 -9.03 -1.71 -9.77
CA GLY A 70 -8.68 -1.39 -11.15
C GLY A 70 -7.34 -1.97 -11.64
N ASP A 71 -6.50 -2.50 -10.75
CA ASP A 71 -5.20 -3.11 -11.13
C ASP A 71 -5.38 -4.29 -12.09
N GLU A 72 -4.43 -4.46 -12.99
CA GLU A 72 -4.43 -5.55 -13.97
C GLU A 72 -3.42 -6.62 -13.59
N VAL A 73 -3.88 -7.84 -13.31
CA VAL A 73 -3.05 -8.95 -12.86
C VAL A 73 -3.16 -10.19 -13.74
N GLN A 74 -2.10 -10.99 -13.79
CA GLN A 74 -2.08 -12.36 -14.28
C GLN A 74 -1.84 -13.32 -13.12
N LEU A 75 -2.32 -14.55 -13.24
CA LEU A 75 -2.15 -15.59 -12.23
C LEU A 75 -1.29 -16.72 -12.77
N ALA A 76 -0.17 -16.98 -12.12
CA ALA A 76 0.78 -18.04 -12.46
C ALA A 76 0.89 -19.03 -11.30
N SER A 77 0.61 -20.30 -11.52
CA SER A 77 0.90 -21.35 -10.52
C SER A 77 2.37 -21.32 -10.12
N ILE A 78 2.68 -21.67 -8.87
CA ILE A 78 4.07 -21.84 -8.42
C ILE A 78 4.87 -22.90 -9.22
N HIS A 79 4.17 -23.73 -9.99
CA HIS A 79 4.73 -24.76 -10.86
C HIS A 79 4.99 -24.29 -12.31
N GLY A 80 4.88 -22.98 -12.60
CA GLY A 80 5.28 -22.41 -13.89
C GLY A 80 4.25 -22.52 -15.01
N THR A 81 2.96 -22.48 -14.68
CA THR A 81 1.85 -22.39 -15.65
C THR A 81 0.96 -21.20 -15.34
N TRP A 82 0.35 -20.57 -16.33
CA TRP A 82 -0.51 -19.40 -16.19
C TRP A 82 -1.97 -19.74 -16.44
N LEU A 83 -2.87 -18.95 -15.85
CA LEU A 83 -4.28 -18.96 -16.24
C LEU A 83 -4.45 -18.31 -17.61
N SER A 84 -5.18 -18.97 -18.48
CA SER A 84 -5.55 -18.49 -19.82
C SER A 84 -7.04 -18.73 -20.05
N LEU A 85 -7.65 -17.95 -20.93
CA LEU A 85 -9.04 -18.10 -21.33
C LEU A 85 -9.10 -18.87 -22.66
N SER A 86 -9.68 -20.07 -22.64
CA SER A 86 -9.83 -20.91 -23.82
C SER A 86 -11.29 -21.03 -24.25
N PHE A 87 -11.53 -20.82 -25.55
CA PHE A 87 -12.80 -21.09 -26.21
C PHE A 87 -12.82 -22.45 -26.92
N ASN A 88 -11.76 -23.25 -26.79
CA ASN A 88 -11.67 -24.54 -27.45
C ASN A 88 -12.81 -25.46 -26.96
N PRO A 89 -13.62 -26.03 -27.87
CA PRO A 89 -14.75 -26.89 -27.53
C PRO A 89 -14.41 -28.06 -26.61
N ALA A 90 -13.18 -28.57 -26.66
CA ALA A 90 -12.71 -29.64 -25.81
C ALA A 90 -12.71 -29.29 -24.32
N PHE A 91 -12.64 -27.99 -23.97
CA PHE A 91 -12.74 -27.49 -22.61
C PHE A 91 -14.13 -26.93 -22.30
N THR A 92 -14.76 -26.23 -23.25
CA THR A 92 -16.05 -25.55 -23.01
C THR A 92 -17.24 -26.51 -22.91
N LEU A 93 -17.17 -27.69 -23.54
CA LEU A 93 -18.23 -28.71 -23.51
C LEU A 93 -18.16 -29.66 -22.31
N ARG A 94 -17.04 -29.71 -21.57
CA ARG A 94 -16.91 -30.59 -20.39
C ARG A 94 -17.90 -30.19 -19.28
N GLY A 95 -18.54 -31.18 -18.67
CA GLY A 95 -19.54 -30.99 -17.63
C GLY A 95 -20.87 -30.40 -18.12
N ARG A 96 -21.05 -30.28 -19.44
CA ARG A 96 -22.30 -29.82 -20.06
C ARG A 96 -23.10 -31.00 -20.60
N THR A 97 -24.38 -30.73 -20.84
CA THR A 97 -25.21 -31.59 -21.68
C THR A 97 -25.18 -31.04 -23.10
N VAL A 98 -24.80 -31.86 -24.07
CA VAL A 98 -24.65 -31.46 -25.47
C VAL A 98 -25.51 -32.32 -26.39
N ALA A 99 -26.09 -31.69 -27.40
CA ALA A 99 -26.59 -32.35 -28.58
C ALA A 99 -25.62 -32.13 -29.74
N LEU A 100 -25.33 -33.19 -30.51
CA LEU A 100 -24.41 -33.12 -31.63
C LEU A 100 -25.21 -33.05 -32.93
N GLN A 101 -24.99 -32.01 -33.73
CA GLN A 101 -25.54 -31.90 -35.07
C GLN A 101 -24.45 -32.28 -36.09
N ALA A 102 -24.66 -33.35 -36.85
CA ALA A 102 -23.73 -33.76 -37.90
C ALA A 102 -23.75 -32.77 -39.08
N SER A 103 -22.74 -32.85 -39.96
CA SER A 103 -22.61 -32.00 -41.16
C SER A 103 -23.80 -32.07 -42.12
N ASN A 104 -24.60 -33.14 -42.07
CA ASN A 104 -25.87 -33.26 -42.78
C ASN A 104 -27.03 -32.42 -42.17
N GLY A 105 -26.76 -31.63 -41.13
CA GLY A 105 -27.71 -30.78 -40.41
C GLY A 105 -28.64 -31.54 -39.45
N ARG A 106 -28.44 -32.84 -39.23
CA ARG A 106 -29.27 -33.67 -38.36
C ARG A 106 -28.62 -33.94 -37.01
N PHE A 107 -29.44 -34.04 -35.97
CA PHE A 107 -29.00 -34.34 -34.61
C PHE A 107 -28.78 -35.83 -34.40
N CYS A 108 -27.67 -36.15 -33.75
CA CYS A 108 -27.28 -37.47 -33.28
C CYS A 108 -28.07 -37.86 -32.05
N ALA A 109 -28.74 -39.02 -32.08
CA ALA A 109 -29.51 -39.53 -30.96
C ALA A 109 -29.31 -41.03 -30.77
N VAL A 110 -29.46 -41.49 -29.53
CA VAL A 110 -29.55 -42.93 -29.23
C VAL A 110 -30.82 -43.49 -29.87
N ASP A 111 -30.66 -44.37 -30.86
CA ASP A 111 -31.75 -44.95 -31.65
C ASP A 111 -32.69 -45.79 -30.78
N ARG A 112 -33.99 -45.49 -30.86
CA ARG A 112 -35.06 -46.20 -30.14
C ARG A 112 -35.25 -47.63 -30.61
N GLY A 113 -34.98 -47.92 -31.88
CA GLY A 113 -35.20 -49.24 -32.47
C GLY A 113 -34.01 -50.18 -32.31
N HIS A 114 -32.86 -49.70 -31.83
CA HIS A 114 -31.66 -50.51 -31.75
C HIS A 114 -31.52 -51.17 -30.36
N PRO A 115 -31.40 -52.51 -30.27
CA PRO A 115 -31.39 -53.22 -29.00
C PRO A 115 -30.23 -52.85 -28.07
N GLN A 116 -29.13 -52.33 -28.65
CA GLN A 116 -27.94 -51.91 -27.91
C GLN A 116 -27.75 -50.39 -27.82
N GLY A 117 -28.74 -49.59 -28.26
CA GLY A 117 -28.67 -48.13 -28.14
C GLY A 117 -27.59 -47.49 -29.01
N LYS A 118 -27.61 -47.75 -30.33
CA LYS A 118 -26.68 -47.17 -31.31
C LYS A 118 -26.97 -45.69 -31.55
N ILE A 119 -25.94 -44.86 -31.70
CA ILE A 119 -26.11 -43.45 -32.09
C ILE A 119 -26.34 -43.32 -33.60
N LYS A 120 -27.36 -42.56 -34.00
CA LYS A 120 -27.66 -42.18 -35.40
C LYS A 120 -27.94 -40.68 -35.52
N CYS A 121 -27.41 -40.01 -36.54
CA CYS A 121 -27.63 -38.58 -36.77
C CYS A 121 -28.66 -38.34 -37.89
N ASN A 122 -29.93 -38.64 -37.58
CA ASN A 122 -31.05 -38.52 -38.51
C ASN A 122 -32.19 -37.61 -38.01
N GLN A 123 -32.08 -37.04 -36.82
CA GLN A 123 -33.14 -36.24 -36.20
C GLN A 123 -33.12 -34.80 -36.70
N ARG A 124 -34.29 -34.20 -37.01
CA ARG A 124 -34.37 -32.79 -37.49
C ARG A 124 -34.17 -31.77 -36.36
N VAL A 125 -34.62 -32.11 -35.17
CA VAL A 125 -34.50 -31.34 -33.93
C VAL A 125 -33.94 -32.28 -32.85
N PRO A 126 -33.29 -31.80 -31.78
CA PRO A 126 -32.70 -32.67 -30.77
C PRO A 126 -33.78 -33.25 -29.83
N PRO A 127 -34.20 -34.53 -29.97
CA PRO A 127 -35.06 -35.17 -28.98
C PRO A 127 -34.33 -35.36 -27.64
N PHE A 128 -35.04 -35.72 -26.58
CA PHE A 128 -34.43 -36.08 -25.28
C PHE A 128 -33.27 -37.11 -25.40
N ALA A 129 -33.35 -38.03 -26.37
CA ALA A 129 -32.32 -39.05 -26.62
C ALA A 129 -31.08 -38.53 -27.40
N ALA A 130 -31.10 -37.29 -27.86
CA ALA A 130 -29.98 -36.61 -28.53
C ALA A 130 -29.07 -35.85 -27.56
N TRP A 131 -29.44 -35.80 -26.28
CA TRP A 131 -28.68 -35.11 -25.25
C TRP A 131 -27.73 -36.09 -24.57
N PHE A 132 -26.47 -35.70 -24.51
CA PHE A 132 -25.39 -36.46 -23.91
C PHE A 132 -24.72 -35.63 -22.82
N GLU A 133 -24.60 -36.19 -21.62
CA GLU A 133 -23.74 -35.65 -20.57
C GLU A 133 -22.28 -35.91 -20.95
N VAL A 134 -21.48 -34.86 -20.96
CA VAL A 134 -20.03 -34.95 -21.20
C VAL A 134 -19.31 -34.97 -19.85
N SER A 135 -18.82 -36.13 -19.42
CA SER A 135 -18.12 -36.27 -18.13
C SER A 135 -16.60 -36.37 -18.27
N GLN A 136 -15.90 -35.98 -17.21
CA GLN A 136 -14.43 -36.02 -17.12
C GLN A 136 -13.95 -37.44 -16.77
N GLY A 137 -13.08 -38.02 -17.61
CA GLY A 137 -12.34 -39.25 -17.34
C GLY A 137 -10.84 -39.00 -17.12
N THR A 138 -10.11 -40.04 -16.70
CA THR A 138 -8.65 -40.00 -16.47
C THR A 138 -7.83 -39.90 -17.74
N HIS A 139 -8.38 -40.24 -18.91
CA HIS A 139 -7.64 -40.32 -20.17
C HIS A 139 -8.26 -39.46 -21.29
N ASN A 140 -9.59 -39.27 -21.33
CA ASN A 140 -10.31 -38.47 -22.33
C ASN A 140 -11.73 -38.12 -21.79
N ILE A 141 -12.65 -37.59 -22.62
CA ILE A 141 -14.06 -37.39 -22.21
C ILE A 141 -14.86 -38.68 -22.32
N SER A 142 -15.99 -38.78 -21.62
CA SER A 142 -16.99 -39.81 -21.91
C SER A 142 -18.35 -39.18 -22.24
N LEU A 143 -19.09 -39.82 -23.13
CA LEU A 143 -20.45 -39.43 -23.51
C LEU A 143 -21.42 -40.38 -22.82
N ARG A 144 -22.32 -39.84 -21.99
CA ARG A 144 -23.38 -40.60 -21.35
C ARG A 144 -24.73 -40.13 -21.87
N GLY A 145 -25.50 -41.05 -22.45
CA GLY A 145 -26.84 -40.72 -22.90
C GLY A 145 -27.72 -40.32 -21.71
N VAL A 146 -28.30 -39.12 -21.73
CA VAL A 146 -29.25 -38.65 -20.70
C VAL A 146 -30.41 -39.63 -20.58
N ARG A 147 -30.79 -40.25 -21.71
CA ARG A 147 -31.75 -41.33 -21.76
C ARG A 147 -31.09 -42.67 -21.46
N GLY A 148 -31.48 -43.30 -20.36
CA GLY A 148 -30.99 -44.61 -19.92
C GLY A 148 -29.71 -44.55 -19.08
N GLY A 149 -29.02 -43.40 -19.06
CA GLY A 149 -27.87 -43.16 -18.19
C GLY A 149 -26.71 -44.11 -18.44
N LYS A 150 -26.53 -44.56 -19.68
CA LYS A 150 -25.45 -45.48 -20.10
C LYS A 150 -24.37 -44.74 -20.87
N PHE A 151 -23.12 -45.17 -20.68
CA PHE A 151 -21.97 -44.64 -21.40
C PHE A 151 -21.92 -45.19 -22.82
N CYS A 152 -21.51 -44.33 -23.74
CA CYS A 152 -21.32 -44.63 -25.15
C CYS A 152 -19.92 -45.20 -25.36
N SER A 153 -19.80 -46.24 -26.19
CA SER A 153 -18.55 -46.96 -26.49
C SER A 153 -18.30 -46.99 -27.98
N ASP A 154 -17.05 -46.77 -28.39
CA ASP A 154 -16.55 -46.92 -29.75
C ASP A 154 -16.41 -48.40 -30.11
N GLU A 155 -17.41 -48.94 -30.81
CA GLU A 155 -17.51 -50.35 -31.20
C GLU A 155 -17.33 -50.52 -32.73
N PRO A 156 -16.95 -51.73 -33.21
CA PRO A 156 -16.76 -51.99 -34.64
C PRO A 156 -17.93 -51.61 -35.52
N GLU A 157 -19.14 -51.78 -35.02
CA GLU A 157 -20.36 -51.53 -35.79
C GLU A 157 -20.94 -50.13 -35.56
N GLY A 158 -20.30 -49.30 -34.73
CA GLY A 158 -20.69 -47.93 -34.42
C GLY A 158 -20.91 -47.68 -32.94
N ILE A 159 -21.05 -46.42 -32.54
CA ILE A 159 -21.06 -46.03 -31.14
C ILE A 159 -22.33 -46.51 -30.43
N LEU A 160 -22.15 -47.30 -29.35
CA LEU A 160 -23.23 -47.91 -28.57
C LEU A 160 -23.29 -47.36 -27.15
N CYS A 161 -24.44 -46.83 -26.74
CA CYS A 161 -24.68 -46.28 -25.40
C CYS A 161 -25.37 -47.29 -24.49
N ASN A 162 -24.65 -48.35 -24.11
CA ASN A 162 -25.16 -49.46 -23.29
C ASN A 162 -24.25 -49.80 -22.08
N ARG A 163 -23.15 -49.08 -21.89
CA ARG A 163 -22.12 -49.40 -20.90
C ARG A 163 -22.46 -48.83 -19.53
N GLY A 164 -22.14 -49.59 -18.48
CA GLY A 164 -22.36 -49.18 -17.08
C GLY A 164 -21.20 -48.42 -16.44
N ALA A 165 -20.01 -48.48 -17.05
CA ALA A 165 -18.79 -47.83 -16.57
C ALA A 165 -17.92 -47.41 -17.76
N VAL A 166 -16.98 -46.50 -17.51
CA VAL A 166 -16.03 -45.99 -18.50
C VAL A 166 -14.75 -46.81 -18.48
N SER A 167 -14.33 -47.30 -19.64
CA SER A 167 -13.00 -47.87 -19.88
C SER A 167 -12.42 -47.25 -21.16
N ARG A 168 -11.47 -47.93 -21.80
CA ARG A 168 -10.78 -47.42 -23.00
C ARG A 168 -11.73 -47.13 -24.17
N TRP A 169 -12.79 -47.91 -24.35
CA TRP A 169 -13.66 -47.78 -25.54
C TRP A 169 -14.75 -46.73 -25.34
N GLU A 170 -15.08 -46.40 -24.09
CA GLU A 170 -16.02 -45.35 -23.71
C GLU A 170 -15.38 -43.95 -23.64
N ALA A 171 -14.09 -43.87 -23.90
CA ALA A 171 -13.32 -42.64 -23.92
C ALA A 171 -13.28 -42.05 -25.34
N PHE A 172 -13.46 -40.73 -25.45
CA PHE A 172 -13.39 -39.98 -26.70
C PHE A 172 -12.54 -38.71 -26.53
N ASP A 173 -11.83 -38.30 -27.59
CA ASP A 173 -11.26 -36.95 -27.67
C ASP A 173 -12.22 -36.00 -28.39
N ILE A 174 -12.32 -34.77 -27.89
CA ILE A 174 -12.86 -33.65 -28.66
C ILE A 174 -11.69 -32.96 -29.35
N VAL A 175 -11.77 -32.84 -30.68
CA VAL A 175 -10.84 -32.08 -31.51
C VAL A 175 -11.56 -30.84 -32.02
N ASP A 176 -10.91 -29.68 -31.92
CA ASP A 176 -11.44 -28.43 -32.45
C ASP A 176 -11.42 -28.46 -33.98
N ALA A 177 -12.58 -28.29 -34.60
CA ALA A 177 -12.73 -28.29 -36.05
C ALA A 177 -12.94 -26.87 -36.63
N GLY A 178 -12.82 -25.82 -35.80
CA GLY A 178 -13.03 -24.43 -36.20
C GLY A 178 -14.51 -24.02 -36.26
N ASP A 179 -14.78 -22.71 -36.23
CA ASP A 179 -16.12 -22.11 -36.29
C ASP A 179 -17.11 -22.65 -35.24
N GLY A 180 -16.57 -23.07 -34.08
CA GLY A 180 -17.35 -23.67 -32.99
C GLY A 180 -17.75 -25.12 -33.22
N ASN A 181 -17.27 -25.77 -34.29
CA ASN A 181 -17.50 -27.18 -34.57
C ASN A 181 -16.43 -28.07 -33.90
N ILE A 182 -16.77 -29.36 -33.77
CA ILE A 182 -15.90 -30.37 -33.17
C ILE A 182 -15.78 -31.60 -34.07
N ALA A 183 -14.71 -32.36 -33.89
CA ALA A 183 -14.63 -33.74 -34.29
C ALA A 183 -14.41 -34.63 -33.05
N LEU A 184 -14.93 -35.85 -33.08
CA LEU A 184 -14.71 -36.82 -32.00
C LEU A 184 -13.70 -37.87 -32.45
N ARG A 185 -12.74 -38.26 -31.61
CA ARG A 185 -11.92 -39.48 -31.84
C ARG A 185 -12.26 -40.55 -30.82
N GLY A 186 -12.55 -41.76 -31.27
CA GLY A 186 -12.91 -42.89 -30.42
C GLY A 186 -11.70 -43.56 -29.76
N GLY A 187 -11.85 -43.99 -28.51
CA GLY A 187 -10.76 -44.56 -27.70
C GLY A 187 -10.33 -45.98 -28.09
N ARG A 188 -11.03 -46.64 -29.01
CA ARG A 188 -10.64 -47.96 -29.50
C ARG A 188 -9.36 -47.89 -30.34
N ARG A 189 -9.39 -47.08 -31.40
CA ARG A 189 -8.30 -46.92 -32.38
C ARG A 189 -7.71 -45.51 -32.44
N GLY A 190 -8.33 -44.51 -31.81
CA GLY A 190 -7.93 -43.11 -31.92
C GLY A 190 -8.33 -42.46 -33.24
N ASN A 191 -9.28 -43.06 -33.96
CA ASN A 191 -9.77 -42.58 -35.25
C ASN A 191 -10.97 -41.63 -35.06
N PHE A 192 -11.18 -40.74 -36.02
CA PHE A 192 -12.30 -39.81 -36.05
C PHE A 192 -13.63 -40.51 -36.29
N CYS A 193 -14.65 -40.04 -35.57
CA CYS A 193 -16.02 -40.51 -35.63
C CYS A 193 -16.82 -39.72 -36.65
N ALA A 194 -17.58 -40.39 -37.49
CA ALA A 194 -18.47 -39.79 -38.48
C ALA A 194 -19.79 -40.56 -38.53
N ASP A 195 -20.88 -39.88 -38.93
CA ASP A 195 -22.14 -40.57 -39.24
C ASP A 195 -22.19 -40.94 -40.72
N GLU A 196 -22.09 -42.24 -41.02
CA GLU A 196 -22.21 -42.77 -42.38
C GLU A 196 -23.68 -43.10 -42.74
N GLY A 197 -24.66 -42.56 -42.01
CA GLY A 197 -26.09 -42.75 -42.27
C GLY A 197 -26.68 -44.06 -41.73
N HIS A 198 -25.83 -45.02 -41.36
CA HIS A 198 -26.20 -46.26 -40.67
C HIS A 198 -25.78 -46.28 -39.19
N GLY A 199 -25.30 -45.14 -38.69
CA GLY A 199 -24.87 -44.91 -37.32
C GLY A 199 -23.44 -44.37 -37.26
N MET A 200 -23.12 -43.73 -36.14
CA MET A 200 -21.85 -43.04 -35.95
C MET A 200 -20.70 -44.05 -35.71
N VAL A 201 -19.65 -44.04 -36.52
CA VAL A 201 -18.50 -44.99 -36.47
C VAL A 201 -17.18 -44.23 -36.37
N CYS A 202 -16.23 -44.72 -35.59
CA CYS A 202 -14.91 -44.10 -35.39
C CYS A 202 -13.79 -44.79 -36.18
N GLU A 203 -13.86 -44.74 -37.51
CA GLU A 203 -12.87 -45.38 -38.39
C GLU A 203 -12.06 -44.41 -39.27
N PHE A 204 -12.36 -43.11 -39.22
CA PHE A 204 -11.74 -42.13 -40.11
C PHE A 204 -10.34 -41.75 -39.60
N LYS A 205 -9.32 -41.90 -40.44
CA LYS A 205 -7.93 -41.59 -40.04
C LYS A 205 -7.63 -40.08 -39.99
N SER A 206 -8.46 -39.27 -40.65
CA SER A 206 -8.29 -37.82 -40.74
C SER A 206 -9.63 -37.11 -40.53
N MET A 207 -9.56 -35.87 -40.08
CA MET A 207 -10.73 -35.00 -39.98
C MET A 207 -11.21 -34.62 -41.39
N SER A 208 -12.47 -34.90 -41.67
CA SER A 208 -13.17 -34.63 -42.94
C SER A 208 -14.60 -34.22 -42.63
N ASP A 209 -15.31 -33.55 -43.55
CA ASP A 209 -16.67 -33.03 -43.31
C ASP A 209 -17.67 -34.02 -42.64
N PRO A 210 -17.69 -35.34 -42.96
CA PRO A 210 -18.56 -36.29 -42.26
C PRO A 210 -18.24 -36.48 -40.77
N ALA A 211 -17.01 -36.17 -40.37
CA ALA A 211 -16.49 -36.30 -39.01
C ALA A 211 -16.56 -35.00 -38.20
N VAL A 212 -17.24 -33.98 -38.73
CA VAL A 212 -17.43 -32.68 -38.09
C VAL A 212 -18.86 -32.57 -37.57
N PHE A 213 -19.00 -32.13 -36.32
CA PHE A 213 -20.25 -31.95 -35.62
C PHE A 213 -20.33 -30.53 -35.04
N ARG A 214 -21.50 -29.91 -35.17
CA ARG A 214 -21.82 -28.68 -34.45
C ARG A 214 -22.39 -29.05 -33.07
N PRO A 215 -21.70 -28.72 -31.97
CA PRO A 215 -22.25 -28.87 -30.63
C PRO A 215 -23.36 -27.84 -30.40
N VAL A 216 -24.47 -28.31 -29.82
CA VAL A 216 -25.57 -27.47 -29.36
C VAL A 216 -25.77 -27.73 -27.88
N THR A 217 -25.68 -26.67 -27.09
CA THR A 217 -25.81 -26.71 -25.63
C THR A 217 -27.10 -26.00 -25.20
N ASP A 218 -27.52 -26.29 -23.97
CA ASP A 218 -28.65 -25.65 -23.29
C ASP A 218 -28.37 -24.20 -22.86
N ALA A 219 -27.10 -23.82 -22.74
CA ALA A 219 -26.64 -22.46 -22.45
C ALA A 219 -25.51 -22.04 -23.42
N PRO A 220 -25.30 -20.73 -23.67
CA PRO A 220 -24.19 -20.25 -24.51
C PRO A 220 -22.83 -20.75 -24.01
N LEU A 221 -21.96 -21.16 -24.93
CA LEU A 221 -20.58 -21.52 -24.62
C LEU A 221 -19.83 -20.25 -24.19
N ARG A 222 -19.26 -20.28 -22.99
CA ARG A 222 -18.40 -19.22 -22.44
C ARG A 222 -16.95 -19.70 -22.36
N GLY A 223 -16.00 -18.77 -22.46
CA GLY A 223 -14.59 -19.07 -22.31
C GLY A 223 -14.31 -19.75 -20.96
N ARG A 224 -13.50 -20.81 -20.99
CA ARG A 224 -13.09 -21.57 -19.81
C ARG A 224 -11.70 -21.16 -19.38
N ILE A 225 -11.47 -21.12 -18.08
CA ILE A 225 -10.12 -20.90 -17.55
C ILE A 225 -9.35 -22.21 -17.61
N VAL A 226 -8.22 -22.19 -18.32
CA VAL A 226 -7.29 -23.30 -18.48
C VAL A 226 -5.88 -22.88 -18.07
N GLN A 227 -4.99 -23.85 -17.89
CA GLN A 227 -3.57 -23.63 -17.70
C GLN A 227 -2.82 -23.67 -19.02
N THR A 228 -1.87 -22.76 -19.18
CA THR A 228 -0.91 -22.72 -20.29
C THR A 228 0.51 -22.60 -19.75
N ALA A 229 1.48 -23.16 -20.46
CA ALA A 229 2.91 -22.90 -20.20
C ALA A 229 3.40 -21.62 -20.90
N ASP A 230 2.61 -21.07 -21.82
CA ASP A 230 2.91 -19.82 -22.53
C ASP A 230 2.36 -18.62 -21.76
N ALA A 231 3.26 -17.84 -21.16
CA ALA A 231 2.92 -16.62 -20.44
C ALA A 231 2.26 -15.55 -21.33
N ALA A 232 2.55 -15.53 -22.63
CA ALA A 232 1.95 -14.57 -23.56
C ALA A 232 0.46 -14.86 -23.83
N ALA A 233 0.04 -16.12 -23.66
CA ALA A 233 -1.34 -16.54 -23.76
C ALA A 233 -2.12 -16.38 -22.43
N ALA A 234 -1.49 -15.87 -21.37
CA ALA A 234 -2.13 -15.68 -20.08
C ALA A 234 -3.20 -14.58 -20.13
N VAL A 235 -4.35 -14.84 -19.50
CA VAL A 235 -5.43 -13.86 -19.42
C VAL A 235 -5.14 -12.85 -18.30
N THR A 236 -5.41 -11.59 -18.59
CA THR A 236 -5.34 -10.50 -17.61
C THR A 236 -6.69 -10.29 -16.94
N PHE A 237 -6.66 -10.18 -15.62
CA PHE A 237 -7.82 -9.88 -14.78
C PHE A 237 -7.72 -8.45 -14.27
N GLN A 238 -8.83 -7.72 -14.29
CA GLN A 238 -8.95 -6.47 -13.56
C GLN A 238 -9.42 -6.78 -12.14
N VAL A 239 -8.72 -6.24 -11.15
CA VAL A 239 -9.00 -6.45 -9.74
C VAL A 239 -10.11 -5.50 -9.32
N HIS A 240 -11.11 -6.02 -8.61
CA HIS A 240 -12.19 -5.24 -8.02
C HIS A 240 -12.29 -5.56 -6.53
N ARG A 241 -12.07 -4.58 -5.67
CA ARG A 241 -12.07 -4.74 -4.20
C ARG A 241 -13.40 -4.34 -3.63
N ARG A 242 -13.83 -5.02 -2.56
CA ARG A 242 -15.03 -4.60 -1.82
C ARG A 242 -14.80 -3.26 -1.11
N ASP A 243 -13.62 -3.14 -0.51
CA ASP A 243 -13.09 -1.95 0.14
C ASP A 243 -11.56 -2.12 0.32
N LEU A 244 -10.86 -1.04 0.69
CA LEU A 244 -9.40 -1.02 0.81
C LEU A 244 -8.86 -1.90 1.96
N GLY A 245 -9.69 -2.26 2.94
CA GLY A 245 -9.33 -3.11 4.09
C GLY A 245 -9.70 -4.58 3.93
N SER A 246 -10.55 -4.91 2.97
CA SER A 246 -11.03 -6.27 2.75
C SER A 246 -9.99 -7.14 2.05
N ARG A 247 -9.90 -8.39 2.53
CA ARG A 247 -9.18 -9.48 1.85
C ARG A 247 -9.95 -10.01 0.64
N GLU A 248 -11.19 -9.59 0.45
CA GLU A 248 -12.03 -10.03 -0.66
C GLU A 248 -11.68 -9.28 -1.95
N VAL A 249 -11.26 -10.03 -2.96
CA VAL A 249 -10.97 -9.51 -4.30
C VAL A 249 -11.80 -10.27 -5.33
N ALA A 250 -12.46 -9.50 -6.18
CA ALA A 250 -13.14 -10.00 -7.36
C ALA A 250 -12.21 -9.83 -8.56
N MET A 251 -12.12 -10.85 -9.41
CA MET A 251 -11.28 -10.82 -10.60
C MET A 251 -12.15 -10.77 -11.84
N ARG A 252 -12.16 -9.63 -12.52
CA ARG A 252 -12.93 -9.42 -13.75
C ARG A 252 -12.11 -9.83 -14.96
N CYS A 253 -12.64 -10.70 -15.80
CA CYS A 253 -11.95 -11.14 -17.02
C CYS A 253 -12.03 -10.07 -18.12
N LYS A 254 -10.87 -9.67 -18.65
CA LYS A 254 -10.78 -8.69 -19.75
C LYS A 254 -11.19 -9.37 -21.06
N GLY A 255 -12.35 -9.01 -21.60
CA GLY A 255 -12.94 -9.59 -22.82
C GLY A 255 -14.45 -9.85 -22.70
N ASP A 256 -14.85 -10.62 -21.69
CA ASP A 256 -16.25 -11.03 -21.48
C ASP A 256 -16.99 -10.17 -20.43
N GLY A 257 -16.26 -9.36 -19.65
CA GLY A 257 -16.81 -8.46 -18.63
C GLY A 257 -17.33 -9.12 -17.35
N ASN A 258 -17.45 -10.45 -17.34
CA ASN A 258 -17.83 -11.28 -16.18
C ASN A 258 -16.64 -11.50 -15.23
N TYR A 259 -16.97 -11.92 -14.01
CA TYR A 259 -16.04 -12.24 -12.94
C TYR A 259 -15.73 -13.74 -12.89
N LEU A 260 -14.50 -14.02 -12.47
CA LEU A 260 -14.01 -15.35 -12.18
C LEU A 260 -14.91 -16.01 -11.12
N ALA A 261 -15.33 -17.25 -11.35
CA ALA A 261 -16.15 -18.02 -10.41
C ALA A 261 -15.99 -19.53 -10.62
N ILE A 262 -16.32 -20.30 -9.58
CA ILE A 262 -16.36 -21.77 -9.62
C ILE A 262 -17.80 -22.22 -9.94
N GLU A 263 -17.97 -22.96 -11.03
CA GLU A 263 -19.28 -23.48 -11.43
C GLU A 263 -19.69 -24.65 -10.51
N LYS A 264 -20.75 -24.46 -9.71
CA LYS A 264 -21.19 -25.42 -8.67
C LYS A 264 -21.46 -26.84 -9.17
N SER A 265 -21.96 -27.00 -10.40
CA SER A 265 -22.29 -28.31 -10.96
C SER A 265 -21.05 -29.10 -11.40
N THR A 266 -19.95 -28.42 -11.73
CA THR A 266 -18.77 -29.04 -12.36
C THR A 266 -17.49 -28.90 -11.54
N GLY A 267 -17.44 -27.97 -10.58
CA GLY A 267 -16.23 -27.63 -9.82
C GLY A 267 -15.16 -26.90 -10.65
N LEU A 268 -15.49 -26.47 -11.87
CA LEU A 268 -14.55 -25.85 -12.81
C LEU A 268 -14.52 -24.33 -12.68
N LEU A 269 -13.34 -23.75 -12.91
CA LEU A 269 -13.14 -22.31 -12.91
C LEU A 269 -13.50 -21.69 -14.27
N GLY A 270 -14.17 -20.53 -14.26
CA GLY A 270 -14.52 -19.80 -15.48
C GLY A 270 -14.90 -18.34 -15.23
N CYS A 271 -14.97 -17.55 -16.30
CA CYS A 271 -15.45 -16.16 -16.27
C CYS A 271 -16.98 -16.12 -16.38
N THR A 272 -17.69 -16.71 -15.41
CA THR A 272 -19.12 -16.99 -15.52
C THR A 272 -20.01 -16.09 -14.68
N SER A 273 -19.48 -15.45 -13.64
CA SER A 273 -20.32 -14.69 -12.73
C SER A 273 -20.57 -13.26 -13.24
N PRO A 274 -21.82 -12.80 -13.30
CA PRO A 274 -22.12 -11.39 -13.55
C PRO A 274 -21.87 -10.52 -12.30
N THR A 275 -21.65 -11.13 -11.13
CA THR A 275 -21.44 -10.43 -9.86
C THR A 275 -20.00 -10.54 -9.37
N PRO A 276 -19.40 -9.46 -8.86
CA PRO A 276 -18.01 -9.45 -8.39
C PRO A 276 -17.74 -10.44 -7.26
N TRP A 277 -18.67 -10.59 -6.31
CA TRP A 277 -18.40 -11.22 -5.01
C TRP A 277 -18.52 -12.76 -4.98
N THR A 278 -18.17 -13.44 -6.07
CA THR A 278 -18.26 -14.91 -6.20
C THR A 278 -16.94 -15.65 -5.99
N VAL A 279 -15.86 -14.91 -5.70
CA VAL A 279 -14.53 -15.40 -5.27
C VAL A 279 -14.04 -14.55 -4.09
N TRP A 280 -13.45 -15.20 -3.07
CA TRP A 280 -12.79 -14.59 -1.91
C TRP A 280 -11.28 -14.92 -1.95
N SER A 281 -10.47 -13.99 -1.47
CA SER A 281 -9.16 -14.31 -0.88
C SER A 281 -9.30 -14.07 0.63
N SER A 282 -8.60 -14.71 1.58
CA SER A 282 -7.20 -15.15 1.62
C SER A 282 -6.94 -16.07 2.83
N ARG A 283 -5.89 -16.91 2.75
CA ARG A 283 -4.77 -16.82 3.70
C ARG A 283 -3.56 -16.37 2.87
N VAL A 284 -3.25 -15.09 2.93
CA VAL A 284 -2.05 -14.48 2.39
C VAL A 284 -1.45 -13.75 3.57
N ASP A 285 -0.20 -14.06 3.91
CA ASP A 285 0.60 -13.19 4.77
C ASP A 285 0.97 -11.96 3.93
N TRP A 286 0.02 -11.03 3.86
CA TRP A 286 0.13 -9.66 3.33
C TRP A 286 0.57 -9.59 1.86
N TRP A 287 -0.02 -8.71 1.05
CA TRP A 287 0.12 -8.74 -0.43
C TRP A 287 1.45 -8.22 -0.97
N ASP A 288 2.53 -8.51 -0.24
CA ASP A 288 3.92 -8.12 -0.48
C ASP A 288 4.62 -8.98 -1.55
N ALA A 289 3.87 -9.38 -2.58
CA ALA A 289 4.28 -10.24 -3.69
C ALA A 289 4.96 -11.56 -3.30
N LYS A 290 4.22 -12.66 -3.49
CA LYS A 290 4.65 -13.72 -4.44
C LYS A 290 3.61 -14.81 -4.64
N THR A 291 2.72 -15.08 -3.69
CA THR A 291 1.78 -16.21 -3.80
C THR A 291 0.49 -16.03 -3.00
N ALA A 292 -0.65 -16.49 -3.52
CA ALA A 292 -1.96 -16.49 -2.90
C ALA A 292 -2.70 -17.81 -3.17
N SER A 293 -3.60 -18.17 -2.26
CA SER A 293 -4.61 -19.21 -2.49
C SER A 293 -5.95 -18.51 -2.74
N LEU A 294 -6.66 -18.91 -3.80
CA LEU A 294 -7.95 -18.33 -4.18
C LEU A 294 -9.06 -19.28 -3.76
N GLN A 295 -10.07 -18.81 -3.03
CA GLN A 295 -11.17 -19.63 -2.52
C GLN A 295 -12.52 -19.08 -2.99
N SER A 296 -13.45 -19.90 -3.47
CA SER A 296 -14.81 -19.40 -3.72
C SER A 296 -15.64 -19.39 -2.42
N PRO A 297 -16.29 -18.27 -2.05
CA PRO A 297 -17.18 -18.20 -0.90
C PRO A 297 -18.45 -19.02 -1.10
N GLU A 298 -18.87 -19.21 -2.35
CA GLU A 298 -20.10 -19.93 -2.64
C GLU A 298 -19.97 -21.44 -2.48
N SER A 299 -18.78 -21.98 -2.75
CA SER A 299 -18.51 -23.43 -2.66
C SER A 299 -17.57 -23.80 -1.52
N GLY A 300 -16.78 -22.86 -1.00
CA GLY A 300 -15.71 -23.11 -0.03
C GLY A 300 -14.43 -23.69 -0.64
N LEU A 301 -14.40 -23.92 -1.95
CA LEU A 301 -13.31 -24.64 -2.63
C LEU A 301 -12.17 -23.71 -3.05
N TYR A 302 -10.93 -24.21 -2.97
CA TYR A 302 -9.71 -23.54 -3.42
C TYR A 302 -9.39 -23.84 -4.88
N VAL A 303 -8.95 -22.82 -5.61
CA VAL A 303 -8.49 -22.94 -6.99
C VAL A 303 -7.16 -23.68 -7.01
N LYS A 304 -7.13 -24.84 -7.68
CA LYS A 304 -5.97 -25.71 -7.75
C LYS A 304 -5.47 -25.83 -9.19
N ALA A 305 -4.19 -25.51 -9.37
CA ALA A 305 -3.46 -25.84 -10.58
C ALA A 305 -3.44 -27.36 -10.75
N VAL A 306 -3.50 -27.85 -11.97
CA VAL A 306 -3.48 -29.29 -12.26
C VAL A 306 -2.16 -29.64 -12.92
N GLU A 307 -1.71 -30.87 -12.71
CA GLU A 307 -0.55 -31.39 -13.42
C GLU A 307 -0.80 -31.29 -14.94
N PRO A 308 0.14 -30.75 -15.73
CA PRO A 308 -0.06 -30.50 -17.16
C PRO A 308 -0.52 -31.73 -17.98
N SER A 309 -0.21 -32.93 -17.50
CA SER A 309 -0.64 -34.21 -18.10
C SER A 309 -2.15 -34.48 -18.03
N LEU A 310 -2.90 -33.77 -17.18
CA LEU A 310 -4.34 -34.00 -16.92
C LEU A 310 -5.27 -33.06 -17.73
N GLY A 311 -4.74 -32.40 -18.75
CA GLY A 311 -5.56 -31.71 -19.75
C GLY A 311 -6.05 -30.32 -19.35
N GLY A 312 -5.24 -29.55 -18.63
CA GLY A 312 -5.27 -28.09 -18.57
C GLY A 312 -6.45 -27.39 -17.90
N ALA A 313 -7.54 -28.09 -17.54
CA ALA A 313 -8.67 -27.47 -16.85
C ALA A 313 -8.32 -27.19 -15.38
N VAL A 314 -8.56 -25.96 -14.91
CA VAL A 314 -8.35 -25.58 -13.50
C VAL A 314 -9.53 -26.05 -12.66
N VAL A 315 -9.26 -26.83 -11.61
CA VAL A 315 -10.27 -27.47 -10.76
C VAL A 315 -10.27 -26.80 -9.39
N ALA A 316 -11.44 -26.79 -8.74
CA ALA A 316 -11.58 -26.36 -7.35
C ALA A 316 -11.68 -27.58 -6.41
N ASP A 317 -10.96 -27.57 -5.29
CA ASP A 317 -10.92 -28.67 -4.31
C ASP A 317 -10.84 -28.14 -2.86
N ASN A 318 -10.98 -29.01 -1.86
CA ASN A 318 -10.91 -28.67 -0.43
C ASN A 318 -9.46 -28.52 0.09
N ASP A 319 -8.45 -28.66 -0.77
CA ASP A 319 -7.04 -28.58 -0.35
C ASP A 319 -6.65 -27.14 0.03
N GLU A 320 -6.33 -26.95 1.31
CA GLU A 320 -5.91 -25.65 1.84
C GLU A 320 -4.42 -25.37 1.57
N GLY A 321 -4.16 -24.25 0.89
CA GLY A 321 -2.99 -23.40 1.16
C GLY A 321 -1.59 -23.96 0.84
N THR A 322 -1.45 -25.12 0.19
CA THR A 322 -0.14 -25.72 -0.11
C THR A 322 -0.09 -26.36 -1.51
N GLY A 323 1.12 -26.46 -2.06
CA GLY A 323 1.38 -27.11 -3.36
C GLY A 323 0.61 -26.47 -4.51
N TRP A 324 -0.19 -27.27 -5.20
CA TRP A 324 -0.91 -26.89 -6.41
C TRP A 324 -2.04 -25.85 -6.20
N ALA A 325 -2.45 -25.60 -4.96
CA ALA A 325 -3.43 -24.54 -4.64
C ALA A 325 -2.81 -23.12 -4.58
N LEU A 326 -1.48 -23.02 -4.73
CA LEU A 326 -0.74 -21.78 -4.57
C LEU A 326 -0.44 -21.09 -5.92
N TRP A 327 -0.82 -19.81 -6.02
CA TRP A 327 -0.75 -19.00 -7.24
C TRP A 327 0.06 -17.73 -7.02
N ARG A 328 1.04 -17.46 -7.87
CA ARG A 328 1.69 -16.16 -7.99
C ARG A 328 0.78 -15.16 -8.71
N VAL A 329 0.60 -14.01 -8.09
CA VAL A 329 -0.10 -12.87 -8.68
C VAL A 329 0.94 -11.96 -9.32
N LEU A 330 0.82 -11.73 -10.62
CA LEU A 330 1.75 -10.94 -11.43
C LEU A 330 1.04 -9.67 -11.89
N LEU A 331 1.50 -8.50 -11.46
CA LEU A 331 0.95 -7.22 -11.91
C LEU A 331 1.39 -6.96 -13.37
N THR A 332 0.44 -6.55 -14.22
CA THR A 332 0.62 -6.35 -15.67
C THR A 332 0.22 -4.96 -16.16
N GLY A 333 -0.49 -4.16 -15.35
CA GLY A 333 -0.89 -2.78 -15.64
C GLY A 333 -1.66 -2.17 -14.46
N GLY A 334 -1.82 -0.83 -14.44
CA GLY A 334 -2.53 -0.11 -13.35
C GLY A 334 -1.65 0.67 -12.35
N TYR A 335 -0.45 1.13 -12.75
CA TYR A 335 0.50 1.82 -11.87
C TYR A 335 -0.11 2.99 -11.05
N GLU A 336 -0.13 2.82 -9.73
CA GLU A 336 0.77 3.59 -8.87
C GLU A 336 1.53 2.59 -8.00
N SER A 337 2.86 2.56 -8.08
CA SER A 337 3.65 2.01 -6.99
C SER A 337 3.35 2.86 -5.77
N LEU A 338 2.53 2.39 -4.82
CA LEU A 338 2.48 3.00 -3.49
C LEU A 338 3.90 2.97 -2.95
N ARG A 339 4.57 4.13 -3.03
CA ARG A 339 5.70 4.42 -2.15
C ARG A 339 5.11 4.35 -0.75
N PRO A 340 5.75 3.62 0.19
CA PRO A 340 5.31 3.70 1.57
C PRO A 340 5.34 5.19 1.97
N MET A 341 4.36 5.62 2.75
CA MET A 341 4.26 7.00 3.24
C MET A 341 5.65 7.48 3.67
N VAL A 342 6.13 8.56 3.07
CA VAL A 342 7.43 9.11 3.42
C VAL A 342 7.34 9.64 4.85
N ARG A 343 8.11 9.03 5.75
CA ARG A 343 8.30 9.50 7.12
C ARG A 343 9.77 9.83 7.26
N GLY A 344 10.08 11.10 7.09
CA GLY A 344 11.45 11.53 6.91
C GLY A 344 11.89 12.66 7.80
N VAL A 345 13.20 12.87 7.81
CA VAL A 345 13.85 14.05 8.39
C VAL A 345 14.78 14.67 7.37
N ASN A 346 14.96 15.98 7.45
CA ASN A 346 15.99 16.68 6.70
C ASN A 346 17.34 16.55 7.41
N LEU A 347 18.41 16.26 6.67
CA LEU A 347 19.79 16.33 7.18
C LEU A 347 20.35 17.74 7.00
N GLY A 348 19.64 18.71 7.58
CA GLY A 348 19.97 20.14 7.49
C GLY A 348 21.31 20.47 8.12
N ASN A 349 21.88 21.60 7.67
CA ASN A 349 23.18 22.09 8.11
C ASN A 349 24.35 21.12 7.89
N TRP A 350 24.24 20.08 7.05
CA TRP A 350 25.33 19.14 6.77
C TRP A 350 26.18 19.53 5.56
N PHE A 351 25.61 19.46 4.34
CA PHE A 351 26.31 19.82 3.10
C PHE A 351 26.02 21.23 2.59
N LEU A 352 25.14 21.94 3.28
CA LEU A 352 24.86 23.36 3.13
C LEU A 352 24.66 23.92 4.54
N LEU A 353 25.37 24.98 4.91
CA LEU A 353 25.30 25.55 6.25
C LEU A 353 24.21 26.61 6.40
N GLU A 354 23.52 26.53 7.54
CA GLU A 354 22.63 27.54 8.07
C GLU A 354 23.09 27.96 9.46
N ARG A 355 23.50 29.21 9.57
CA ARG A 355 24.15 29.76 10.76
C ARG A 355 23.38 29.53 12.06
N TRP A 356 22.06 29.63 12.03
CA TRP A 356 21.22 29.47 13.22
C TRP A 356 21.26 28.05 13.79
N MET A 357 21.50 27.03 12.96
CA MET A 357 21.56 25.62 13.39
C MET A 357 22.89 25.25 14.07
N ALA A 358 24.00 25.86 13.67
CA ALA A 358 25.32 25.66 14.28
C ALA A 358 26.15 26.95 14.21
N ASN A 359 25.83 27.86 15.12
CA ASN A 359 26.43 29.20 15.11
C ASN A 359 27.94 29.13 15.36
N ASP A 360 28.45 28.14 16.09
CA ASP A 360 29.87 27.98 16.43
C ASP A 360 30.80 27.85 15.20
N LEU A 361 30.30 27.40 14.05
CA LEU A 361 31.07 27.36 12.79
C LEU A 361 31.44 28.77 12.27
N PHE A 362 30.66 29.78 12.65
CA PHE A 362 30.73 31.16 12.18
C PHE A 362 31.49 32.09 13.13
N PHE A 363 32.11 31.55 14.18
CA PHE A 363 32.91 32.30 15.15
C PHE A 363 34.34 31.75 15.22
N ASP A 364 35.28 32.63 15.54
CA ASP A 364 36.65 32.25 15.85
C ASP A 364 36.75 31.63 17.25
N GLU A 365 37.95 31.15 17.59
CA GLU A 365 38.23 30.51 18.88
C GLU A 365 38.03 31.45 20.09
N THR A 366 37.97 32.77 19.85
CA THR A 366 37.72 33.79 20.88
C THR A 366 36.24 34.11 21.05
N GLY A 367 35.35 33.47 20.26
CA GLY A 367 33.92 33.72 20.28
C GLY A 367 33.55 35.03 19.57
N LYS A 368 34.42 35.56 18.70
CA LYS A 368 34.11 36.69 17.84
C LYS A 368 33.65 36.16 16.48
N ALA A 369 32.56 36.71 15.94
CA ALA A 369 32.16 36.37 14.58
C ALA A 369 33.29 36.74 13.61
N PHE A 370 33.51 35.94 12.57
CA PHE A 370 34.49 36.31 11.53
C PHE A 370 34.08 37.65 10.93
N ALA A 371 34.87 38.68 11.23
CA ALA A 371 34.60 40.04 10.79
C ALA A 371 35.14 40.20 9.37
N ASP A 372 34.23 40.40 8.42
CA ASP A 372 34.54 40.84 7.05
C ASP A 372 33.42 41.74 6.52
N GLU A 373 33.52 42.22 5.27
CA GLU A 373 32.55 43.12 4.63
C GLU A 373 31.09 42.59 4.64
N CYS A 374 30.87 41.30 4.91
CA CYS A 374 29.58 40.60 4.76
C CYS A 374 29.06 39.89 6.03
N ASP A 375 29.72 40.04 7.20
CA ASP A 375 29.32 39.46 8.51
C ASP A 375 29.05 37.92 8.53
N ALA A 376 29.62 37.16 7.57
CA ALA A 376 29.46 35.70 7.41
C ALA A 376 28.03 35.21 7.75
N VAL A 377 27.04 35.74 7.04
CA VAL A 377 25.62 35.42 7.27
C VAL A 377 25.20 34.08 6.65
N ASP A 378 25.95 33.60 5.66
CA ASP A 378 25.75 32.34 4.93
C ASP A 378 27.07 31.59 4.71
N GLU A 379 27.00 30.40 4.11
CA GLU A 379 28.20 29.58 3.85
C GLU A 379 29.19 30.30 2.94
N TYR A 380 28.73 31.01 1.89
CA TYR A 380 29.60 31.78 1.01
C TYR A 380 30.43 32.81 1.79
N GLY A 381 29.79 33.64 2.61
CA GLY A 381 30.47 34.66 3.41
C GLY A 381 31.39 34.07 4.48
N LEU A 382 31.04 32.91 5.06
CA LEU A 382 31.95 32.19 5.94
C LEU A 382 33.21 31.71 5.21
N MET A 383 33.06 31.13 4.02
CA MET A 383 34.19 30.65 3.23
C MET A 383 35.06 31.80 2.72
N GLU A 384 34.47 32.96 2.41
CA GLU A 384 35.20 34.17 2.00
C GLU A 384 36.03 34.78 3.14
N ALA A 385 35.48 34.79 4.36
CA ALA A 385 36.13 35.33 5.54
C ALA A 385 37.28 34.45 6.08
N LEU A 386 37.40 33.21 5.61
CA LEU A 386 38.40 32.24 6.05
C LEU A 386 39.51 32.04 5.01
N ASP A 387 40.72 31.77 5.47
CA ASP A 387 41.73 31.18 4.59
C ASP A 387 41.24 29.83 4.05
N LYS A 388 41.55 29.53 2.78
CA LYS A 388 41.06 28.34 2.07
C LYS A 388 41.40 27.02 2.80
N GLU A 389 42.59 26.93 3.39
CA GLU A 389 43.02 25.73 4.12
C GLU A 389 42.26 25.59 5.44
N VAL A 390 42.08 26.72 6.15
CA VAL A 390 41.30 26.79 7.40
C VAL A 390 39.83 26.45 7.15
N ALA A 391 39.24 26.99 6.09
CA ALA A 391 37.89 26.69 5.64
C ALA A 391 37.74 25.19 5.37
N ARG A 392 38.66 24.58 4.63
CA ARG A 392 38.60 23.14 4.33
C ARG A 392 38.75 22.27 5.57
N GLU A 393 39.69 22.58 6.47
CA GLU A 393 39.86 21.81 7.70
C GLU A 393 38.60 21.89 8.57
N ARG A 394 38.01 23.08 8.70
CA ARG A 394 36.77 23.28 9.42
C ARG A 394 35.62 22.50 8.82
N MET A 395 35.43 22.59 7.52
CA MET A 395 34.35 21.89 6.82
C MET A 395 34.54 20.38 6.84
N GLU A 396 35.77 19.88 6.70
CA GLU A 396 36.09 18.46 6.81
C GLU A 396 35.74 17.90 8.20
N LYS A 397 36.07 18.64 9.26
CA LYS A 397 35.69 18.30 10.63
C LYS A 397 34.16 18.30 10.81
N HIS A 398 33.48 19.29 10.24
CA HIS A 398 32.02 19.37 10.28
C HIS A 398 31.37 18.18 9.55
N TRP A 399 31.73 17.94 8.28
CA TRP A 399 31.13 16.86 7.49
C TRP A 399 31.35 15.47 8.08
N SER A 400 32.51 15.23 8.71
CA SER A 400 32.83 13.94 9.33
C SER A 400 32.14 13.67 10.66
N SER A 401 31.62 14.71 11.34
CA SER A 401 31.08 14.58 12.69
C SER A 401 29.64 15.05 12.85
N TRP A 402 29.12 15.85 11.90
CA TRP A 402 27.75 16.33 11.95
C TRP A 402 26.75 15.20 11.74
N ILE A 403 26.87 14.38 10.70
CA ILE A 403 26.07 13.15 10.53
C ILE A 403 27.00 11.95 10.43
N THR A 404 26.66 10.90 11.17
CA THR A 404 27.42 9.65 11.27
C THR A 404 26.51 8.45 10.94
N GLU A 405 27.10 7.26 10.82
CA GLU A 405 26.32 6.03 10.62
C GLU A 405 25.35 5.76 11.77
N ASP A 406 25.74 6.09 13.01
CA ASP A 406 24.92 5.88 14.20
C ASP A 406 23.65 6.74 14.16
N ASP A 407 23.74 7.94 13.58
CA ASP A 407 22.56 8.80 13.36
C ASP A 407 21.56 8.14 12.40
N ILE A 408 22.05 7.52 11.31
CA ILE A 408 21.20 6.83 10.31
C ILE A 408 20.62 5.53 10.88
N ALA A 409 21.41 4.77 11.64
CA ALA A 409 20.94 3.57 12.34
C ALA A 409 19.81 3.93 13.31
N TRP A 410 20.02 4.99 14.11
CA TRP A 410 19.02 5.47 15.05
C TRP A 410 17.73 5.89 14.34
N LEU A 411 17.81 6.62 13.22
CA LEU A 411 16.63 7.00 12.44
C LEU A 411 15.83 5.78 11.96
N GLY A 412 16.51 4.78 11.39
CA GLY A 412 15.88 3.54 10.94
C GLY A 412 15.21 2.78 12.09
N ASP A 413 15.88 2.68 13.25
CA ASP A 413 15.34 2.03 14.46
C ASP A 413 14.13 2.77 15.05
N HIS A 414 13.98 4.07 14.79
CA HIS A 414 12.88 4.92 15.25
C HIS A 414 11.84 5.19 14.15
N GLY A 415 11.70 4.29 13.17
CA GLY A 415 10.60 4.32 12.19
C GLY A 415 10.71 5.39 11.10
N ILE A 416 11.82 6.12 11.03
CA ILE A 416 12.13 7.02 9.90
C ILE A 416 12.62 6.17 8.73
N ASN A 417 11.97 6.31 7.59
CA ASN A 417 12.23 5.51 6.40
C ASN A 417 12.96 6.28 5.30
N THR A 418 13.07 7.60 5.41
CA THR A 418 13.68 8.43 4.38
C THR A 418 14.44 9.62 4.98
N VAL A 419 15.56 10.00 4.39
CA VAL A 419 16.26 11.25 4.68
C VAL A 419 16.23 12.16 3.44
N ARG A 420 15.88 13.43 3.64
CA ARG A 420 16.03 14.50 2.63
C ARG A 420 17.38 15.16 2.86
N VAL A 421 18.18 15.31 1.81
CA VAL A 421 19.59 15.69 1.92
C VAL A 421 19.83 16.99 1.16
N PRO A 422 19.75 18.15 1.85
CA PRO A 422 20.11 19.44 1.28
C PRO A 422 21.58 19.49 0.86
N PHE A 423 21.85 19.96 -0.35
CA PHE A 423 23.21 20.22 -0.82
C PHE A 423 23.28 21.44 -1.76
N GLY A 424 24.46 22.06 -1.84
CA GLY A 424 24.77 23.12 -2.79
C GLY A 424 25.51 22.63 -4.05
N TYR A 425 25.43 23.42 -5.14
CA TYR A 425 26.07 23.08 -6.42
C TYR A 425 27.59 22.85 -6.30
N TRP A 426 28.22 23.50 -5.32
CA TRP A 426 29.65 23.41 -5.04
C TRP A 426 30.11 22.02 -4.57
N MET A 427 29.18 21.13 -4.17
CA MET A 427 29.49 19.72 -3.94
C MET A 427 30.03 19.03 -5.21
N VAL A 428 29.53 19.43 -6.38
CA VAL A 428 29.86 18.81 -7.68
C VAL A 428 30.77 19.71 -8.51
N PHE A 429 30.52 21.02 -8.49
CA PHE A 429 31.30 22.03 -9.18
C PHE A 429 31.79 23.10 -8.20
N PRO A 430 32.77 22.78 -7.34
CA PRO A 430 33.30 23.74 -6.39
C PRO A 430 33.92 24.93 -7.13
N SER A 431 33.53 26.14 -6.73
CA SER A 431 34.12 27.40 -7.18
C SER A 431 34.40 28.28 -5.97
N PRO A 432 35.48 29.10 -5.98
CA PRO A 432 35.77 30.03 -4.90
C PRO A 432 34.54 30.87 -4.53
N PRO A 433 34.30 31.14 -3.22
CA PRO A 433 35.13 30.78 -2.07
C PRO A 433 34.87 29.36 -1.54
N PHE A 434 33.89 28.62 -2.05
CA PHE A 434 33.54 27.30 -1.54
C PHE A 434 34.70 26.29 -1.64
N VAL A 435 34.76 25.41 -0.65
CA VAL A 435 35.74 24.32 -0.55
C VAL A 435 35.11 22.99 -0.95
N GLU A 436 35.93 22.13 -1.55
CA GLU A 436 35.55 20.78 -1.97
C GLU A 436 35.67 19.76 -0.83
N GLY A 437 34.90 18.67 -0.91
CA GLY A 437 35.07 17.49 -0.05
C GLY A 437 33.78 16.77 0.35
N GLN A 438 32.62 17.39 0.15
CA GLN A 438 31.30 16.90 0.54
C GLN A 438 30.95 15.55 -0.11
N LEU A 439 31.30 15.34 -1.39
CA LEU A 439 30.79 14.23 -2.20
C LEU A 439 31.11 12.84 -1.61
N LYS A 440 32.28 12.68 -0.96
CA LYS A 440 32.66 11.40 -0.32
C LYS A 440 31.78 11.05 0.90
N TYR A 441 31.23 12.07 1.57
CA TYR A 441 30.31 11.89 2.68
C TYR A 441 28.91 11.54 2.18
N LEU A 442 28.50 12.08 1.03
CA LEU A 442 27.28 11.62 0.36
C LEU A 442 27.41 10.14 -0.06
N ASP A 443 28.57 9.71 -0.58
CA ASP A 443 28.83 8.30 -0.86
C ASP A 443 28.80 7.40 0.39
N LEU A 444 29.23 7.93 1.55
CA LEU A 444 29.11 7.24 2.82
C LEU A 444 27.65 7.14 3.25
N LEU A 445 26.89 8.23 3.14
CA LEU A 445 25.47 8.27 3.48
C LEU A 445 24.67 7.21 2.72
N PHE A 446 24.82 7.13 1.39
CA PHE A 446 24.12 6.12 0.60
C PHE A 446 24.40 4.69 1.09
N ARG A 447 25.64 4.40 1.49
CA ARG A 447 26.03 3.09 2.06
C ARG A 447 25.44 2.87 3.46
N TRP A 448 25.32 3.91 4.29
CA TRP A 448 24.67 3.84 5.60
C TRP A 448 23.17 3.59 5.45
N CYS A 449 22.53 4.40 4.62
CA CYS A 449 21.12 4.31 4.27
C CYS A 449 20.75 2.93 3.70
N GLU A 450 21.57 2.36 2.81
CA GLU A 450 21.37 1.00 2.31
C GLU A 450 21.44 -0.06 3.42
N ARG A 451 22.37 0.07 4.39
CA ARG A 451 22.52 -0.88 5.49
C ARG A 451 21.37 -0.84 6.50
N HIS A 452 20.79 0.35 6.70
CA HIS A 452 19.77 0.61 7.71
C HIS A 452 18.37 0.78 7.10
N SER A 453 18.20 0.41 5.83
CA SER A 453 16.91 0.46 5.11
C SER A 453 16.24 1.84 5.13
N VAL A 454 17.04 2.91 5.04
CA VAL A 454 16.59 4.29 4.92
C VAL A 454 16.81 4.76 3.48
N ALA A 455 15.80 5.38 2.87
CA ALA A 455 15.91 5.94 1.52
C ALA A 455 16.48 7.37 1.52
N VAL A 456 17.04 7.79 0.39
CA VAL A 456 17.67 9.11 0.21
C VAL A 456 16.92 9.89 -0.86
N LEU A 457 16.34 11.02 -0.47
CA LEU A 457 15.88 12.07 -1.38
C LEU A 457 16.96 13.14 -1.46
N LEU A 458 17.59 13.28 -2.62
CA LEU A 458 18.53 14.37 -2.85
C LEU A 458 17.77 15.68 -3.00
N ASP A 459 18.18 16.73 -2.30
CA ASP A 459 17.55 18.04 -2.37
C ASP A 459 18.53 19.12 -2.80
N PHE A 460 18.32 19.63 -4.01
CA PHE A 460 19.17 20.68 -4.57
C PHE A 460 18.81 22.02 -3.96
N HIS A 461 19.49 22.30 -2.86
CA HIS A 461 19.13 23.34 -1.91
C HIS A 461 19.85 24.66 -2.15
N GLY A 462 21.06 24.62 -2.70
CA GLY A 462 21.83 25.80 -3.12
C GLY A 462 22.17 25.76 -4.60
N LEU A 463 21.30 26.30 -5.45
CA LEU A 463 21.58 26.39 -6.89
C LEU A 463 22.61 27.49 -7.17
N LYS A 464 23.44 27.30 -8.20
CA LYS A 464 24.35 28.36 -8.64
C LYS A 464 23.53 29.56 -9.08
N GLY A 465 23.89 30.75 -8.59
CA GLY A 465 23.15 31.99 -8.82
C GLY A 465 22.01 32.26 -7.83
N SER A 466 21.79 31.37 -6.86
CA SER A 466 20.70 31.39 -5.87
C SER A 466 19.30 31.42 -6.47
N GLN A 467 18.46 30.48 -6.04
CA GLN A 467 17.05 30.39 -6.42
C GLN A 467 16.12 31.13 -5.46
N THR A 468 16.61 31.52 -4.28
CA THR A 468 15.82 32.15 -3.22
C THR A 468 16.27 33.58 -2.90
N GLY A 469 17.56 33.88 -3.06
CA GLY A 469 18.18 35.11 -2.57
C GLY A 469 18.42 35.13 -1.05
N ASN A 470 18.17 34.02 -0.34
CA ASN A 470 18.28 33.89 1.12
C ASN A 470 19.55 33.15 1.56
N PRO A 471 20.01 33.33 2.82
CA PRO A 471 21.15 32.59 3.38
C PRO A 471 21.03 31.08 3.28
N THR A 472 19.80 30.55 3.34
CA THR A 472 19.48 29.13 3.24
C THR A 472 19.86 28.52 1.89
N SER A 473 20.08 29.33 0.84
CA SER A 473 20.65 28.84 -0.44
C SER A 473 22.19 28.72 -0.43
N GLY A 474 22.83 29.09 0.69
CA GLY A 474 24.27 29.15 0.90
C GLY A 474 24.97 30.36 0.27
N ASN A 475 24.27 31.13 -0.56
CA ASN A 475 24.72 32.42 -1.07
C ASN A 475 23.52 33.35 -1.29
N CYS A 476 23.35 34.33 -0.41
CA CYS A 476 22.26 35.28 -0.51
C CYS A 476 22.55 36.47 -1.45
N GLY A 477 23.65 36.49 -2.19
CA GLY A 477 23.89 37.39 -3.33
C GLY A 477 24.19 38.85 -3.01
N ALA A 478 24.28 39.24 -1.74
CA ALA A 478 24.71 40.58 -1.31
C ALA A 478 25.52 40.50 -0.03
N CYS A 479 26.60 41.29 -0.01
CA CYS A 479 27.34 41.58 1.21
C CYS A 479 26.61 42.59 2.08
N GLY A 480 26.48 42.27 3.37
CA GLY A 480 25.79 43.06 4.39
C GLY A 480 24.34 42.60 4.62
N ASN A 481 23.98 42.42 5.91
CA ASN A 481 22.72 41.78 6.33
C ASN A 481 21.44 42.42 5.79
N GLN A 482 21.47 43.70 5.37
CA GLN A 482 20.25 44.46 5.04
C GLN A 482 19.69 44.16 3.65
N ASN A 483 20.52 43.59 2.76
CA ASN A 483 20.19 43.29 1.37
C ASN A 483 20.07 41.79 1.09
N CYS A 484 20.57 40.94 2.00
CA CYS A 484 20.32 39.51 2.00
C CYS A 484 18.79 39.25 2.01
N GLY A 485 18.28 38.40 1.12
CA GLY A 485 16.84 38.22 0.87
C GLY A 485 16.18 39.26 -0.03
N LYS A 486 16.92 40.27 -0.52
CA LYS A 486 16.44 41.28 -1.51
C LYS A 486 17.24 41.25 -2.82
N THR A 487 18.10 40.27 -2.98
CA THR A 487 19.04 40.14 -4.09
C THR A 487 18.40 39.50 -5.30
N HIS A 488 19.08 39.64 -6.44
CA HIS A 488 18.60 39.11 -7.71
C HIS A 488 18.79 37.58 -7.72
N VAL A 489 17.67 36.89 -7.94
CA VAL A 489 17.59 35.44 -8.16
C VAL A 489 18.08 35.14 -9.57
N ARG A 490 19.23 34.47 -9.70
CA ARG A 490 19.94 34.30 -10.99
C ARG A 490 20.15 32.84 -11.40
N PHE A 491 19.54 31.88 -10.70
CA PHE A 491 19.76 30.46 -10.99
C PHE A 491 19.43 30.01 -12.42
N LEU A 492 18.48 30.70 -13.07
CA LEU A 492 18.10 30.44 -14.47
C LEU A 492 19.16 30.92 -15.46
N GLU A 493 19.96 31.94 -15.11
CA GLU A 493 21.11 32.36 -15.94
C GLU A 493 22.23 31.31 -15.89
N GLU A 494 22.27 30.51 -14.82
CA GLU A 494 23.26 29.46 -14.57
C GLU A 494 22.68 28.05 -14.81
N GLU A 495 21.57 27.95 -15.56
CA GLU A 495 20.80 26.72 -15.71
C GLU A 495 21.64 25.52 -16.15
N GLU A 496 22.60 25.71 -17.05
CA GLU A 496 23.42 24.62 -17.58
C GLU A 496 24.29 23.99 -16.50
N THR A 497 24.86 24.80 -15.60
CA THR A 497 25.63 24.27 -14.46
C THR A 497 24.71 23.49 -13.53
N ASN A 498 23.53 24.05 -13.23
CA ASN A 498 22.56 23.41 -12.34
C ASN A 498 22.02 22.08 -12.92
N LEU A 499 21.71 22.03 -14.22
CA LEU A 499 21.30 20.78 -14.89
C LEU A 499 22.42 19.73 -14.92
N GLN A 500 23.69 20.14 -15.08
CA GLN A 500 24.82 19.23 -15.00
C GLN A 500 25.02 18.65 -13.59
N VAL A 501 24.70 19.40 -12.53
CA VAL A 501 24.71 18.86 -11.15
C VAL A 501 23.66 17.76 -11.02
N ILE A 502 22.43 18.03 -11.48
CA ILE A 502 21.33 17.06 -11.47
C ILE A 502 21.73 15.80 -12.26
N GLU A 503 22.32 15.97 -13.45
CA GLU A 503 22.77 14.85 -14.27
C GLU A 503 23.83 14.00 -13.54
N LYS A 504 24.86 14.63 -12.98
CA LYS A 504 25.97 13.92 -12.33
C LYS A 504 25.51 13.13 -11.12
N LEU A 505 24.70 13.72 -10.24
CA LEU A 505 24.23 13.05 -9.04
C LEU A 505 23.17 11.98 -9.36
N SER A 506 22.23 12.27 -10.27
CA SER A 506 21.25 11.27 -10.72
C SER A 506 21.93 10.08 -11.38
N SER A 507 22.96 10.31 -12.20
CA SER A 507 23.74 9.22 -12.82
C SER A 507 24.54 8.42 -11.79
N ARG A 508 25.12 9.10 -10.81
CA ARG A 508 25.97 8.48 -9.77
C ARG A 508 25.21 7.49 -8.90
N TYR A 509 23.96 7.82 -8.56
CA TYR A 509 23.14 7.02 -7.64
C TYR A 509 21.98 6.30 -8.33
N ALA A 510 21.90 6.31 -9.66
CA ALA A 510 20.79 5.72 -10.43
C ALA A 510 20.49 4.27 -10.04
N ASP A 511 21.53 3.47 -9.82
CA ASP A 511 21.44 2.04 -9.49
C ASP A 511 21.48 1.77 -7.98
N SER A 512 21.64 2.81 -7.16
CA SER A 512 21.62 2.65 -5.71
C SER A 512 20.20 2.34 -5.26
N PRO A 513 19.99 1.26 -4.50
CA PRO A 513 18.64 0.90 -4.11
C PRO A 513 18.11 1.82 -3.01
N ALA A 514 18.99 2.54 -2.29
CA ALA A 514 18.61 3.61 -1.37
C ALA A 514 18.21 4.92 -2.08
N TYR A 515 18.36 5.06 -3.40
CA TYR A 515 18.00 6.29 -4.11
C TYR A 515 16.48 6.40 -4.31
N LEU A 516 15.84 7.34 -3.61
CA LEU A 516 14.41 7.60 -3.75
C LEU A 516 14.11 8.50 -4.95
N GLY A 517 14.93 9.52 -5.16
CA GLY A 517 14.71 10.54 -6.17
C GLY A 517 15.41 11.87 -5.88
N PHE A 518 14.89 12.93 -6.50
CA PHE A 518 15.53 14.24 -6.57
C PHE A 518 14.52 15.39 -6.44
N ALA A 519 14.74 16.28 -5.49
CA ALA A 519 14.11 17.60 -5.42
C ALA A 519 14.93 18.62 -6.19
N VAL A 520 14.32 19.16 -7.24
CA VAL A 520 15.03 19.82 -8.35
C VAL A 520 15.53 21.21 -7.99
N ALA A 521 14.77 21.95 -7.18
CA ALA A 521 15.17 23.23 -6.64
C ALA A 521 14.36 23.55 -5.39
N ASN A 522 15.06 23.78 -4.27
CA ASN A 522 14.43 24.17 -3.01
C ASN A 522 13.92 25.61 -3.06
N GLU A 523 12.70 25.87 -2.54
CA GLU A 523 12.18 27.21 -2.22
C GLU A 523 12.30 28.30 -3.31
N VAL A 524 12.17 27.94 -4.59
CA VAL A 524 12.27 28.91 -5.71
C VAL A 524 11.45 30.18 -5.41
N ALA A 525 12.11 31.34 -5.43
CA ALA A 525 11.47 32.60 -5.08
C ALA A 525 10.39 32.99 -6.09
N GLY A 526 9.31 33.61 -5.60
CA GLY A 526 8.24 34.15 -6.44
C GLY A 526 8.68 35.28 -7.38
N THR A 527 9.88 35.83 -7.21
CA THR A 527 10.47 36.85 -8.10
C THR A 527 11.12 36.25 -9.35
N ALA A 528 11.29 34.93 -9.43
CA ALA A 528 11.80 34.25 -10.61
C ALA A 528 10.79 34.25 -11.78
N SER A 529 11.27 34.02 -13.01
CA SER A 529 10.40 33.82 -14.17
C SER A 529 9.67 32.48 -14.04
N SER A 530 8.34 32.53 -13.86
CA SER A 530 7.49 31.32 -13.79
C SER A 530 7.65 30.44 -15.04
N LEU A 531 7.60 31.05 -16.24
CA LEU A 531 7.70 30.30 -17.49
C LEU A 531 9.06 29.59 -17.64
N ASP A 532 10.15 30.28 -17.31
CA ASP A 532 11.49 29.70 -17.47
C ASP A 532 11.81 28.69 -16.35
N THR A 533 11.23 28.87 -15.15
CA THR A 533 11.25 27.86 -14.09
C THR A 533 10.57 26.57 -14.55
N MET A 534 9.41 26.64 -15.20
CA MET A 534 8.75 25.44 -15.74
C MET A 534 9.57 24.75 -16.84
N LYS A 535 10.23 25.53 -17.72
CA LYS A 535 11.17 24.96 -18.71
C LYS A 535 12.36 24.27 -18.04
N PHE A 536 12.93 24.88 -17.00
CA PHE A 536 14.01 24.29 -16.22
C PHE A 536 13.56 22.97 -15.58
N TYR A 537 12.37 22.94 -14.98
CA TYR A 537 11.76 21.71 -14.43
C TYR A 537 11.56 20.61 -15.47
N GLN A 538 11.07 20.94 -16.67
CA GLN A 538 10.97 19.97 -17.77
C GLN A 538 12.34 19.37 -18.12
N ARG A 539 13.37 20.22 -18.29
CA ARG A 539 14.73 19.76 -18.62
C ARG A 539 15.31 18.88 -17.51
N ALA A 540 15.13 19.28 -16.25
CA ALA A 540 15.57 18.50 -15.10
C ALA A 540 14.86 17.13 -15.02
N TYR A 541 13.55 17.10 -15.24
CA TYR A 541 12.76 15.87 -15.30
C TYR A 541 13.29 14.92 -16.38
N ASP A 542 13.52 15.42 -17.59
CA ASP A 542 14.01 14.61 -18.71
C ASP A 542 15.39 14.01 -18.40
N ILE A 543 16.28 14.79 -17.77
CA ILE A 543 17.59 14.31 -17.31
C ILE A 543 17.41 13.21 -16.27
N ILE A 544 16.66 13.44 -15.19
CA ILE A 544 16.49 12.46 -14.10
C ILE A 544 15.89 11.16 -14.64
N ARG A 545 14.83 11.25 -15.46
CA ARG A 545 14.16 10.09 -16.09
C ARG A 545 15.06 9.32 -17.04
N SER A 546 15.99 9.99 -17.72
CA SER A 546 16.98 9.32 -18.57
C SER A 546 17.95 8.45 -17.78
N LYS A 547 18.19 8.77 -16.49
CA LYS A 547 19.10 8.02 -15.62
C LYS A 547 18.38 6.98 -14.77
N ASN A 548 17.20 7.32 -14.24
CA ASN A 548 16.37 6.41 -13.46
C ASN A 548 14.88 6.65 -13.77
N LYS A 549 14.21 5.62 -14.28
CA LYS A 549 12.81 5.68 -14.73
C LYS A 549 11.81 5.78 -13.57
N ASP A 550 12.21 5.35 -12.38
CA ASP A 550 11.36 5.19 -11.20
C ASP A 550 11.66 6.23 -10.10
N ALA A 551 12.67 7.08 -10.28
CA ALA A 551 13.05 8.12 -9.31
C ALA A 551 11.86 9.08 -9.01
N LEU A 552 11.67 9.48 -7.75
CA LEU A 552 10.78 10.59 -7.44
C LEU A 552 11.36 11.86 -8.07
N VAL A 553 10.53 12.65 -8.74
CA VAL A 553 10.93 14.02 -9.08
C VAL A 553 10.05 14.96 -8.27
N VAL A 554 10.69 15.82 -7.50
CA VAL A 554 10.03 16.71 -6.56
C VAL A 554 10.24 18.15 -7.04
N PHE A 555 9.14 18.89 -7.20
CA PHE A 555 9.15 20.29 -7.61
C PHE A 555 8.54 21.16 -6.52
N PHE A 556 9.22 22.25 -6.16
CA PHE A 556 8.70 23.18 -5.18
C PHE A 556 7.45 23.92 -5.69
N ALA A 557 6.46 24.12 -4.81
CA ALA A 557 5.11 24.59 -5.15
C ALA A 557 5.01 26.03 -5.68
N THR A 558 6.10 26.81 -5.66
CA THR A 558 6.08 28.15 -6.25
C THR A 558 5.61 28.08 -7.71
N PHE A 559 4.66 28.96 -8.06
CA PHE A 559 3.96 29.01 -9.35
C PHE A 559 3.02 27.84 -9.66
N ASN A 560 2.79 26.93 -8.71
CA ASN A 560 1.91 25.77 -8.86
C ASN A 560 2.22 24.93 -10.13
N PRO A 561 3.38 24.24 -10.17
CA PRO A 561 3.84 23.49 -11.34
C PRO A 561 2.81 22.47 -11.84
N SER A 562 1.96 21.94 -10.96
CA SER A 562 0.93 20.94 -11.30
C SER A 562 -0.20 21.50 -12.17
N THR A 563 -0.27 22.82 -12.37
CA THR A 563 -1.18 23.47 -13.34
C THR A 563 -0.56 23.69 -14.72
N TYR A 564 0.77 23.55 -14.85
CA TYR A 564 1.45 23.68 -16.11
C TYR A 564 1.26 22.38 -16.95
N PRO A 565 1.02 22.47 -18.27
CA PRO A 565 0.67 21.32 -19.11
C PRO A 565 1.89 20.45 -19.49
N PHE A 566 2.64 19.98 -18.50
CA PHE A 566 3.74 19.05 -18.68
C PHE A 566 3.28 17.77 -19.38
N GLN A 567 4.07 17.29 -20.33
CA GLN A 567 3.74 16.09 -21.09
C GLN A 567 4.44 14.87 -20.48
N ASN A 568 3.68 13.79 -20.24
CA ASN A 568 4.21 12.48 -19.84
C ASN A 568 5.00 12.46 -18.52
N PHE A 569 4.70 13.39 -17.61
CA PHE A 569 5.23 13.32 -16.26
C PHE A 569 4.66 12.11 -15.51
N ARG A 570 5.53 11.40 -14.81
CA ARG A 570 5.23 10.22 -13.98
C ARG A 570 6.01 10.34 -12.68
N SER A 571 5.46 9.85 -11.57
CA SER A 571 6.13 9.90 -10.26
C SER A 571 6.70 11.29 -9.93
N VAL A 572 5.86 12.29 -10.10
CA VAL A 572 6.16 13.69 -9.79
C VAL A 572 5.25 14.12 -8.64
N VAL A 573 5.81 14.85 -7.68
CA VAL A 573 5.08 15.42 -6.54
C VAL A 573 5.41 16.90 -6.39
N GLU A 574 4.46 17.62 -5.81
CA GLU A 574 4.62 19.02 -5.48
C GLU A 574 5.05 19.18 -4.02
N ASP A 575 6.15 19.89 -3.79
CA ASP A 575 6.74 20.08 -2.47
C ASP A 575 6.22 21.36 -1.82
N VAL A 576 5.70 21.22 -0.60
CA VAL A 576 5.21 22.32 0.22
C VAL A 576 5.94 22.35 1.55
N HIS A 577 6.35 23.55 1.96
CA HIS A 577 6.91 23.80 3.28
C HIS A 577 5.85 24.46 4.17
N ILE A 578 5.58 23.87 5.32
CA ILE A 578 4.52 24.31 6.22
C ILE A 578 5.09 24.60 7.60
N TYR A 579 5.25 25.88 7.90
CA TYR A 579 5.73 26.37 9.19
C TYR A 579 4.70 27.26 9.87
N PHE A 580 4.14 26.78 10.98
CA PHE A 580 3.24 27.60 11.78
C PHE A 580 3.97 28.79 12.40
N GLY A 581 3.35 29.96 12.29
CA GLY A 581 3.96 31.24 12.68
C GLY A 581 5.11 31.71 11.79
N MET A 582 5.28 31.11 10.60
CA MET A 582 6.14 31.62 9.52
C MET A 582 5.45 31.43 8.16
N GLY A 583 4.80 32.47 7.64
CA GLY A 583 4.12 32.44 6.33
C GLY A 583 2.81 31.64 6.32
N PHE A 584 2.69 30.54 7.06
CA PHE A 584 1.44 29.76 7.18
C PHE A 584 0.42 30.37 8.16
N GLY A 585 0.87 31.34 8.96
CA GLY A 585 0.12 32.01 10.03
C GLY A 585 0.24 31.31 11.37
N ASP A 586 0.02 32.04 12.45
CA ASP A 586 0.20 31.55 13.82
C ASP A 586 -0.72 30.35 14.14
N PRO A 587 -0.24 29.36 14.90
CA PRO A 587 -1.10 28.29 15.39
C PRO A 587 -2.04 28.84 16.46
N THR A 588 -3.22 28.25 16.57
CA THR A 588 -4.14 28.52 17.68
C THR A 588 -3.96 27.49 18.78
N ARG A 589 -4.47 27.76 19.98
CA ARG A 589 -4.55 26.74 21.05
C ARG A 589 -5.54 25.63 20.73
N ASP A 590 -6.49 25.89 19.85
CA ASP A 590 -7.46 24.91 19.36
C ASP A 590 -6.86 24.11 18.20
N GLN A 591 -6.64 22.82 18.44
CA GLN A 591 -5.99 21.94 17.45
C GLN A 591 -6.93 21.57 16.30
N GLU A 592 -8.25 21.64 16.47
CA GLU A 592 -9.18 21.35 15.38
C GLU A 592 -9.11 22.44 14.30
N VAL A 593 -8.94 23.69 14.71
CA VAL A 593 -8.73 24.82 13.79
C VAL A 593 -7.41 24.68 13.04
N ASN A 594 -6.35 24.27 13.73
CA ASN A 594 -5.04 24.04 13.10
C ASN A 594 -5.11 22.87 12.12
N LEU A 595 -5.79 21.79 12.48
CA LEU A 595 -5.97 20.60 11.64
C LEU A 595 -6.66 20.94 10.33
N ALA A 596 -7.79 21.66 10.39
CA ALA A 596 -8.55 22.04 9.21
C ALA A 596 -7.70 22.91 8.25
N ARG A 597 -6.86 23.81 8.80
CA ARG A 597 -5.90 24.59 8.00
C ARG A 597 -4.83 23.71 7.36
N ALA A 598 -4.22 22.81 8.13
CA ALA A 598 -3.18 21.90 7.65
C ALA A 598 -3.70 20.96 6.55
N GLN A 599 -4.88 20.35 6.73
CA GLN A 599 -5.53 19.49 5.73
C GLN A 599 -5.82 20.25 4.43
N LYS A 600 -6.29 21.50 4.54
CA LYS A 600 -6.55 22.33 3.36
C LYS A 600 -5.27 22.61 2.56
N ALA A 601 -4.12 22.73 3.24
CA ALA A 601 -2.84 22.99 2.57
C ALA A 601 -2.36 21.81 1.72
N VAL A 602 -2.57 20.57 2.18
CA VAL A 602 -2.11 19.37 1.46
C VAL A 602 -3.14 18.79 0.49
N THR A 603 -4.40 19.24 0.52
CA THR A 603 -5.47 18.79 -0.41
C THR A 603 -5.71 19.76 -1.58
N GLY A 604 -5.04 20.91 -1.61
CA GLY A 604 -5.33 22.00 -2.53
C GLY A 604 -4.61 21.99 -3.88
N LEU A 605 -3.76 21.00 -4.16
CA LEU A 605 -2.88 20.95 -5.34
C LEU A 605 -3.31 19.84 -6.33
N ASN A 606 -2.97 20.00 -7.62
CA ASN A 606 -3.41 19.05 -8.66
C ASN A 606 -2.58 17.75 -8.67
N TRP A 607 -1.33 17.81 -8.23
CA TRP A 607 -0.49 16.64 -8.04
C TRP A 607 -0.47 16.22 -6.57
N ASN A 608 -0.04 14.98 -6.32
CA ASN A 608 0.24 14.51 -4.97
C ASN A 608 1.27 15.44 -4.30
N VAL A 609 1.03 15.75 -3.02
CA VAL A 609 1.84 16.67 -2.24
C VAL A 609 2.90 15.90 -1.46
N LEU A 610 4.07 16.49 -1.27
CA LEU A 610 5.06 16.10 -0.27
C LEU A 610 5.24 17.29 0.68
N VAL A 611 5.12 17.07 1.99
CA VAL A 611 5.44 18.10 2.98
C VAL A 611 6.95 18.05 3.23
N GLY A 612 7.75 18.66 2.35
CA GLY A 612 9.22 18.57 2.39
C GLY A 612 9.87 19.25 3.58
N GLU A 613 9.16 20.17 4.23
CA GLU A 613 9.61 20.78 5.47
C GLU A 613 8.44 21.18 6.38
N TRP A 614 8.56 20.82 7.67
CA TRP A 614 7.70 21.28 8.77
C TRP A 614 8.43 21.12 10.10
N SER A 615 7.99 21.80 11.17
CA SER A 615 8.58 21.67 12.51
C SER A 615 7.51 21.84 13.60
N LEU A 616 7.93 21.76 14.87
CA LEU A 616 7.08 22.15 16.01
C LEU A 616 7.23 23.62 16.38
N GLY A 617 7.91 24.43 15.56
CA GLY A 617 7.94 25.88 15.74
C GLY A 617 6.51 26.44 15.81
N ALA A 618 6.13 27.00 16.96
CA ALA A 618 4.81 27.56 17.22
C ALA A 618 4.89 29.07 17.49
N ASN A 619 5.60 29.77 16.60
CA ASN A 619 5.74 31.23 16.67
C ASN A 619 4.34 31.86 16.71
N GLY A 620 4.14 32.85 17.59
CA GLY A 620 2.82 33.41 17.92
C GLY A 620 2.32 33.03 19.33
N HIS A 621 2.96 32.07 19.98
CA HIS A 621 2.77 31.79 21.41
C HIS A 621 4.09 31.93 22.18
N SER A 622 4.09 32.70 23.27
CA SER A 622 5.23 32.75 24.21
C SER A 622 5.26 31.50 25.10
N THR A 623 5.46 30.34 24.50
CA THR A 623 5.37 29.02 25.16
C THR A 623 6.42 28.82 26.25
N SER A 624 7.52 29.59 26.22
CA SER A 624 8.54 29.62 27.26
C SER A 624 8.03 30.14 28.61
N THR A 625 6.94 30.89 28.61
CA THR A 625 6.29 31.42 29.84
C THR A 625 5.19 30.53 30.38
N TRP A 626 4.86 29.44 29.68
CA TRP A 626 3.77 28.54 30.06
C TRP A 626 4.22 27.60 31.18
N ASP A 627 3.25 27.07 31.93
CA ASP A 627 3.51 25.93 32.80
C ASP A 627 4.08 24.77 31.96
N PRO A 628 5.17 24.10 32.41
CA PRO A 628 5.80 23.03 31.64
C PRO A 628 4.83 21.91 31.23
N ALA A 629 3.90 21.51 32.10
CA ALA A 629 2.98 20.42 31.77
C ALA A 629 1.97 20.83 30.68
N ASP A 630 1.52 22.09 30.69
CA ASP A 630 0.62 22.62 29.66
C ASP A 630 1.33 22.82 28.32
N ARG A 631 2.58 23.27 28.37
CA ARG A 631 3.45 23.38 27.19
C ARG A 631 3.68 22.02 26.54
N ASP A 632 4.06 21.02 27.32
CA ASP A 632 4.39 19.69 26.82
C ASP A 632 3.14 19.02 26.22
N LYS A 633 1.97 19.17 26.87
CA LYS A 633 0.67 18.71 26.33
C LYS A 633 0.32 19.42 25.03
N PHE A 634 0.57 20.73 24.92
CA PHE A 634 0.32 21.47 23.69
C PHE A 634 1.17 20.94 22.54
N PHE A 635 2.49 20.81 22.73
CA PHE A 635 3.38 20.36 21.65
C PHE A 635 3.14 18.90 21.25
N ALA A 636 2.88 18.00 22.19
CA ALA A 636 2.51 16.63 21.86
C ALA A 636 1.21 16.58 21.01
N ARG A 637 0.18 17.36 21.36
CA ARG A 637 -1.06 17.44 20.56
C ARG A 637 -0.85 18.13 19.22
N PHE A 638 -0.02 19.17 19.19
CA PHE A 638 0.30 19.92 17.98
C PHE A 638 1.06 19.04 16.98
N ALA A 639 2.02 18.25 17.45
CA ALA A 639 2.73 17.26 16.65
C ALA A 639 1.78 16.21 16.06
N LYS A 640 0.92 15.62 16.90
CA LYS A 640 -0.10 14.65 16.49
C LYS A 640 -1.02 15.20 15.41
N MET A 641 -1.52 16.42 15.59
CA MET A 641 -2.39 17.10 14.62
C MET A 641 -1.69 17.34 13.27
N GLN A 642 -0.44 17.79 13.31
CA GLN A 642 0.33 18.02 12.08
C GLN A 642 0.55 16.70 11.33
N LEU A 643 1.05 15.65 12.02
CA LEU A 643 1.23 14.31 11.45
C LEU A 643 -0.08 13.75 10.90
N GLN A 644 -1.19 13.95 11.61
CA GLN A 644 -2.52 13.59 11.15
C GLN A 644 -2.86 14.27 9.82
N ALA A 645 -2.58 15.56 9.66
CA ALA A 645 -2.83 16.26 8.41
C ALA A 645 -1.95 15.72 7.27
N TRP A 646 -0.65 15.52 7.53
CA TRP A 646 0.32 15.10 6.53
C TRP A 646 0.06 13.67 6.05
N GLU A 647 -0.14 12.72 6.95
CA GLU A 647 -0.28 11.30 6.60
C GLU A 647 -1.66 10.96 6.01
N SER A 648 -2.66 11.84 6.17
CA SER A 648 -4.00 11.57 5.62
C SER A 648 -4.13 11.91 4.13
N HIS A 649 -3.35 12.87 3.61
CA HIS A 649 -3.59 13.45 2.27
C HIS A 649 -2.31 13.84 1.50
N SER A 650 -1.13 13.37 1.91
CA SER A 650 0.13 13.61 1.19
C SER A 650 0.88 12.30 0.91
N THR A 651 1.92 12.39 0.09
CA THR A 651 2.92 11.32 -0.15
C THR A 651 3.81 11.10 1.07
N GLY A 652 3.81 12.04 2.00
CA GLY A 652 4.53 11.99 3.27
C GLY A 652 5.17 13.32 3.62
N TRP A 653 6.07 13.27 4.59
CA TRP A 653 6.60 14.44 5.26
C TRP A 653 8.07 14.30 5.62
N PHE A 654 8.74 15.44 5.72
CA PHE A 654 10.10 15.54 6.24
C PHE A 654 10.17 16.61 7.33
N TYR A 655 10.54 16.20 8.54
CA TYR A 655 10.75 17.14 9.64
C TYR A 655 12.00 18.00 9.38
N TRP A 656 11.89 19.31 9.56
CA TRP A 656 13.00 20.25 9.53
C TRP A 656 13.40 20.62 10.97
N SER A 657 14.49 20.09 11.52
CA SER A 657 15.51 19.21 10.93
C SER A 657 15.83 18.01 11.83
N TYR A 658 16.68 17.08 11.39
CA TYR A 658 17.10 15.93 12.20
C TYR A 658 17.70 16.38 13.55
N LYS A 659 18.68 17.29 13.50
CA LYS A 659 19.29 17.87 14.69
C LYS A 659 19.85 19.27 14.45
N THR A 660 20.01 20.01 15.55
CA THR A 660 20.75 21.27 15.58
C THR A 660 21.84 21.20 16.66
N ARG A 661 22.72 22.20 16.72
CA ARG A 661 23.79 22.25 17.73
C ARG A 661 23.25 22.43 19.14
N TRP A 662 22.06 23.03 19.25
CA TRP A 662 21.41 23.35 20.51
C TRP A 662 20.36 22.30 20.82
N GLY A 663 20.40 21.77 22.04
CA GLY A 663 19.40 20.83 22.53
C GLY A 663 18.07 21.52 22.91
N ASN A 664 17.03 20.73 23.09
CA ASN A 664 15.68 21.15 23.47
C ASN A 664 15.06 22.19 22.52
N SER A 665 15.23 21.97 21.21
CA SER A 665 14.71 22.85 20.16
C SER A 665 13.54 22.20 19.41
N THR A 666 12.46 22.95 19.18
CA THR A 666 11.33 22.53 18.31
C THR A 666 11.69 22.38 16.83
N TRP A 667 12.97 22.57 16.49
CA TRP A 667 13.57 22.38 15.18
C TRP A 667 14.57 21.20 15.16
N ASN A 668 14.68 20.46 16.26
CA ASN A 668 15.53 19.30 16.42
C ASN A 668 14.65 18.07 16.64
N PHE A 669 14.43 17.30 15.57
CA PHE A 669 13.61 16.09 15.60
C PHE A 669 14.05 15.13 16.70
N ARG A 670 15.35 14.90 16.84
CA ARG A 670 15.89 13.97 17.84
C ARG A 670 15.51 14.39 19.26
N ASP A 671 15.63 15.68 19.59
CA ASP A 671 15.22 16.17 20.91
C ASP A 671 13.72 15.99 21.14
N MET A 672 12.89 16.37 20.15
CA MET A 672 11.43 16.31 20.25
C MET A 672 10.92 14.87 20.33
N CYS A 673 11.65 13.95 19.71
CA CYS A 673 11.50 12.51 19.81
C CYS A 673 11.86 12.03 21.24
N GLU A 674 13.05 12.34 21.75
CA GLU A 674 13.51 11.93 23.09
C GLU A 674 12.66 12.51 24.24
N VAL A 675 12.08 13.70 24.06
CA VAL A 675 11.12 14.31 25.02
C VAL A 675 9.71 13.68 24.93
N GLY A 676 9.43 12.90 23.88
CA GLY A 676 8.16 12.18 23.71
C GLY A 676 7.02 13.00 23.10
N TRP A 677 7.33 14.11 22.41
CA TRP A 677 6.31 14.89 21.70
C TRP A 677 5.98 14.31 20.31
N LEU A 678 6.90 13.54 19.73
CA LEU A 678 6.72 12.84 18.46
C LEU A 678 6.55 11.32 18.66
N PRO A 679 5.75 10.64 17.82
CA PRO A 679 5.64 9.17 17.83
C PRO A 679 6.95 8.46 17.48
N GLY A 680 7.09 7.19 17.89
CA GLY A 680 8.19 6.28 17.58
C GLY A 680 9.39 6.35 18.52
N CYS A 681 9.27 7.10 19.62
CA CYS A 681 10.41 7.58 20.41
C CYS A 681 10.30 7.32 21.91
N SER A 682 9.12 6.94 22.37
CA SER A 682 8.85 6.51 23.74
C SER A 682 7.98 5.24 23.70
N GLU A 683 8.02 4.44 24.76
CA GLU A 683 7.17 3.23 24.90
C GLU A 683 5.65 3.55 24.91
N GLU A 684 5.29 4.83 24.95
CA GLU A 684 3.90 5.29 25.09
C GLU A 684 3.27 5.72 23.75
N LEU A 685 4.04 5.88 22.67
CA LEU A 685 3.53 6.47 21.43
C LEU A 685 4.20 5.88 20.18
N ASP A 686 3.69 4.77 19.66
CA ASP A 686 4.16 4.18 18.40
C ASP A 686 3.58 4.93 17.17
N TYR A 687 4.30 4.91 16.04
CA TYR A 687 3.72 5.34 14.77
C TYR A 687 2.48 4.50 14.42
N ALA A 688 1.47 5.12 13.81
CA ALA A 688 0.29 4.38 13.36
C ALA A 688 0.65 3.39 12.24
N PRO A 689 0.12 2.16 12.26
CA PRO A 689 0.18 1.25 11.13
C PRO A 689 -0.47 1.89 9.89
N VAL A 690 0.08 1.64 8.70
CA VAL A 690 -0.38 2.29 7.44
C VAL A 690 -1.84 1.96 7.14
N GLU A 691 -2.36 0.84 7.66
CA GLU A 691 -3.73 0.36 7.50
C GLU A 691 -4.77 1.14 8.32
N TRP A 692 -4.33 1.97 9.28
CA TRP A 692 -5.22 2.66 10.23
C TRP A 692 -5.66 4.04 9.72
N TRP A 693 -4.94 4.59 8.74
CA TRP A 693 -5.32 5.80 8.01
C TRP A 693 -6.56 5.59 7.12
N ASP A 694 -6.89 4.32 6.80
CA ASP A 694 -8.04 3.93 5.98
C ASP A 694 -9.37 3.91 6.76
N THR A 695 -9.36 4.18 8.07
CA THR A 695 -10.57 4.23 8.92
C THR A 695 -10.71 5.64 9.53
N PRO A 696 -11.53 6.55 8.95
CA PRO A 696 -11.61 7.95 9.39
C PRO A 696 -11.99 8.13 10.87
N SER A 697 -12.61 7.14 11.51
CA SER A 697 -12.95 7.18 12.94
C SER A 697 -11.83 6.65 13.86
N CYS A 698 -10.86 5.89 13.36
CA CYS A 698 -9.78 5.28 14.15
C CYS A 698 -8.37 5.81 13.85
N ALA A 699 -8.14 6.45 12.69
CA ALA A 699 -6.90 7.18 12.39
C ALA A 699 -6.52 8.18 13.50
N TYR A 700 -7.54 8.68 14.22
CA TYR A 700 -7.42 9.77 15.18
C TYR A 700 -7.46 9.32 16.65
N ALA A 701 -8.14 8.21 16.95
CA ALA A 701 -8.21 7.67 18.32
C ALA A 701 -6.93 6.92 18.74
N TYR A 702 -6.09 6.48 17.79
CA TYR A 702 -4.89 5.69 18.07
C TYR A 702 -3.77 6.47 18.75
N LEU A 703 -3.50 7.71 18.31
CA LEU A 703 -2.48 8.56 18.95
C LEU A 703 -2.79 8.82 20.44
N ASP A 704 -4.04 8.60 20.87
CA ASP A 704 -4.50 8.73 22.24
C ASP A 704 -4.86 7.36 22.90
N GLY A 705 -4.46 6.23 22.29
CA GLY A 705 -4.65 4.88 22.85
C GLY A 705 -6.10 4.34 22.82
N GLY A 706 -6.99 4.98 22.05
CA GLY A 706 -8.44 4.81 22.13
C GLY A 706 -9.11 3.97 21.04
N CYS A 707 -8.40 3.40 20.06
CA CYS A 707 -9.04 2.49 19.09
C CYS A 707 -8.95 1.04 19.61
N PRO A 708 -10.07 0.37 19.91
CA PRO A 708 -10.04 -1.04 20.29
C PRO A 708 -9.41 -1.83 19.14
N ALA A 709 -8.46 -2.73 19.46
CA ALA A 709 -7.89 -3.62 18.47
C ALA A 709 -9.02 -4.23 17.61
N PRO A 710 -8.86 -4.32 16.28
CA PRO A 710 -9.84 -5.01 15.44
C PRO A 710 -10.06 -6.37 16.10
N PRO A 711 -11.31 -6.81 16.29
CA PRO A 711 -11.62 -7.92 17.18
C PRO A 711 -10.75 -9.11 16.79
N SER A 712 -9.66 -9.31 17.54
CA SER A 712 -8.85 -10.51 17.43
C SER A 712 -9.83 -11.64 17.63
N THR A 713 -9.83 -12.58 16.70
CA THR A 713 -10.30 -13.99 16.63
C THR A 713 -10.83 -14.73 17.88
N LEU A 714 -11.09 -14.07 19.00
CA LEU A 714 -11.64 -14.55 20.27
C LEU A 714 -13.16 -14.41 20.35
N MET A 715 -13.82 -13.57 19.56
CA MET A 715 -15.29 -13.44 19.62
C MET A 715 -16.06 -14.50 18.82
N TRP A 716 -15.39 -15.27 17.97
CA TRP A 716 -16.02 -16.34 17.18
C TRP A 716 -16.11 -17.69 17.93
N TRP A 717 -15.50 -17.81 19.11
CA TRP A 717 -15.59 -19.01 19.96
C TRP A 717 -16.78 -19.00 20.94
N LEU A 718 -17.48 -17.87 21.10
CA LEU A 718 -18.62 -17.77 22.02
C LEU A 718 -19.98 -18.00 21.35
N ILE A 719 -20.05 -17.95 20.01
CA ILE A 719 -21.28 -18.21 19.25
C ILE A 719 -21.63 -19.72 19.19
N PRO A 720 -20.66 -20.67 19.19
CA PRO A 720 -20.96 -22.09 19.38
C PRO A 720 -21.33 -22.45 20.84
N LEU A 721 -20.95 -21.62 21.83
CA LEU A 721 -21.26 -21.90 23.25
C LEU A 721 -22.72 -21.53 23.60
N ALA A 722 -23.26 -20.48 22.98
CA ALA A 722 -24.66 -20.09 23.14
C ALA A 722 -25.65 -21.06 22.46
N SER A 723 -25.18 -21.81 21.45
CA SER A 723 -25.97 -22.87 20.80
C SER A 723 -25.79 -24.25 21.46
N ALA A 724 -24.76 -24.44 22.30
CA ALA A 724 -24.58 -25.64 23.13
C ALA A 724 -25.28 -25.57 24.51
N LEU A 725 -25.63 -24.38 25.00
CA LEU A 725 -26.36 -24.19 26.26
C LEU A 725 -27.90 -24.17 26.10
N GLY A 726 -28.41 -24.21 24.86
CA GLY A 726 -29.85 -24.34 24.57
C GLY A 726 -30.43 -25.75 24.75
N ALA A 727 -29.59 -26.75 25.06
CA ALA A 727 -29.99 -28.16 25.14
C ALA A 727 -29.73 -28.83 26.50
N ALA A 728 -29.50 -28.05 27.56
CA ALA A 728 -29.52 -28.54 28.95
C ALA A 728 -30.43 -27.60 29.76
N GLY A 729 -31.73 -27.86 29.78
CA GLY A 729 -32.33 -28.56 30.91
C GLY A 729 -32.46 -27.61 32.10
N ALA A 730 -33.59 -26.96 32.32
CA ALA A 730 -34.70 -27.59 33.05
C ALA A 730 -34.29 -28.27 34.37
N VAL A 731 -33.32 -27.71 35.11
CA VAL A 731 -33.11 -28.00 36.54
C VAL A 731 -32.56 -26.71 37.16
N PHE A 732 -33.02 -26.34 38.37
CA PHE A 732 -32.73 -25.12 39.14
C PHE A 732 -33.71 -23.95 38.95
N ALA A 733 -34.99 -24.24 39.15
CA ALA A 733 -35.75 -23.45 40.11
C ALA A 733 -35.15 -23.69 41.51
N ILE A 734 -34.92 -22.62 42.29
CA ILE A 734 -34.69 -22.52 43.75
C ILE A 734 -33.57 -21.49 44.05
N LEU A 735 -33.98 -20.42 44.76
CA LEU A 735 -33.22 -19.32 45.39
C LEU A 735 -33.03 -18.01 44.59
N LYS A 736 -33.87 -17.03 44.93
CA LYS A 736 -33.67 -15.59 44.69
C LYS A 736 -32.64 -15.01 45.68
N PRO A 737 -31.98 -13.89 45.32
CA PRO A 737 -31.99 -12.73 46.22
C PRO A 737 -32.36 -11.39 45.52
N PRO A 738 -32.84 -10.38 46.28
CA PRO A 738 -33.67 -9.27 45.76
C PRO A 738 -32.92 -8.08 45.13
N TRP A 739 -31.66 -8.23 44.71
CA TRP A 739 -30.87 -7.11 44.17
C TRP A 739 -30.79 -7.08 42.64
N LEU A 740 -31.10 -8.18 41.95
CA LEU A 740 -31.03 -8.26 40.48
C LEU A 740 -32.25 -7.63 39.76
N VAL A 741 -33.38 -7.44 40.47
CA VAL A 741 -34.61 -6.86 39.88
C VAL A 741 -34.51 -5.34 39.71
N ASN A 742 -33.67 -4.66 40.49
CA ASN A 742 -33.53 -3.20 40.40
C ASN A 742 -32.57 -2.72 39.30
N CYS A 743 -31.69 -3.58 38.75
CA CYS A 743 -30.85 -3.22 37.61
C CYS A 743 -31.56 -3.39 36.26
N VAL A 744 -32.49 -4.35 36.14
CA VAL A 744 -33.23 -4.59 34.89
C VAL A 744 -34.36 -3.57 34.68
N LEU A 745 -34.93 -3.04 35.77
CA LEU A 745 -35.99 -2.01 35.68
C LEU A 745 -35.45 -0.58 35.46
N GLY A 746 -34.17 -0.32 35.71
CA GLY A 746 -33.54 0.98 35.40
C GLY A 746 -33.17 1.16 33.92
N ALA A 747 -32.75 0.09 33.25
CA ALA A 747 -32.35 0.14 31.84
C ALA A 747 -33.54 0.15 30.87
N ALA A 748 -34.70 -0.41 31.27
CA ALA A 748 -35.92 -0.38 30.46
C ALA A 748 -36.62 0.99 30.44
N GLY A 749 -36.41 1.83 31.46
CA GLY A 749 -36.98 3.18 31.52
C GLY A 749 -36.33 4.19 30.57
N ALA A 750 -35.01 4.08 30.35
CA ALA A 750 -34.28 4.97 29.45
C ALA A 750 -34.55 4.65 27.97
N ALA A 751 -34.73 3.37 27.63
CA ALA A 751 -35.07 2.95 26.26
C ALA A 751 -36.51 3.31 25.86
N LEU A 752 -37.47 3.32 26.81
CA LEU A 752 -38.85 3.74 26.53
C LEU A 752 -39.00 5.26 26.35
N ALA A 753 -38.15 6.08 27.01
CA ALA A 753 -38.16 7.53 26.85
C ALA A 753 -37.55 7.99 25.52
N ALA A 754 -36.57 7.26 24.99
CA ALA A 754 -36.01 7.52 23.67
C ALA A 754 -36.95 7.11 22.53
N ALA A 755 -37.71 6.01 22.72
CA ALA A 755 -38.69 5.54 21.73
C ALA A 755 -39.96 6.42 21.66
N SER A 756 -40.36 7.06 22.77
CA SER A 756 -41.51 7.98 22.78
C SER A 756 -41.20 9.35 22.19
N ALA A 757 -39.94 9.83 22.29
CA ALA A 757 -39.51 11.07 21.65
C ALA A 757 -39.39 10.95 20.11
N ALA A 758 -38.98 9.77 19.61
CA ALA A 758 -38.89 9.51 18.17
C ALA A 758 -40.27 9.28 17.51
N ALA A 759 -41.25 8.74 18.24
CA ALA A 759 -42.60 8.52 17.74
C ALA A 759 -43.42 9.82 17.56
N SER A 760 -43.15 10.87 18.34
CA SER A 760 -43.81 12.18 18.21
C SER A 760 -43.24 13.08 17.10
N ALA A 761 -42.05 12.76 16.56
CA ALA A 761 -41.47 13.52 15.44
C ALA A 761 -41.94 13.03 14.05
N VAL A 762 -42.50 11.81 13.96
CA VAL A 762 -42.90 11.20 12.68
C VAL A 762 -44.42 11.30 12.42
N THR A 763 -45.22 11.71 13.41
CA THR A 763 -46.68 11.92 13.26
C THR A 763 -47.08 13.32 12.80
N GLY A 764 -46.13 14.27 12.65
CA GLY A 764 -46.42 15.64 12.20
C GLY A 764 -46.32 15.89 10.69
N LEU A 765 -45.91 14.90 9.89
CA LEU A 765 -45.55 15.12 8.48
C LEU A 765 -46.32 14.26 7.45
N VAL A 766 -47.30 13.46 7.88
CA VAL A 766 -48.12 12.66 6.95
C VAL A 766 -49.58 12.59 7.43
N THR A 767 -50.32 13.69 7.33
CA THR A 767 -51.78 13.70 7.07
C THR A 767 -52.26 15.13 6.76
N GLY A 768 -52.87 15.35 5.59
CA GLY A 768 -53.83 16.44 5.38
C GLY A 768 -53.52 17.40 4.22
N GLY A 769 -53.77 16.97 2.98
CA GLY A 769 -53.89 17.87 1.84
C GLY A 769 -55.28 18.51 1.69
N SER A 770 -55.36 19.42 0.71
CA SER A 770 -56.51 19.98 0.00
C SER A 770 -57.21 21.25 0.53
N GLY A 771 -57.40 22.22 -0.39
CA GLY A 771 -58.64 22.99 -0.49
C GLY A 771 -58.63 24.48 -0.10
N TRP A 772 -58.37 25.33 -1.10
CA TRP A 772 -58.97 26.64 -1.41
C TRP A 772 -59.97 27.29 -0.42
N GLU A 773 -59.78 28.59 -0.10
CA GLU A 773 -60.78 29.67 -0.30
C GLU A 773 -60.33 31.10 0.15
N HIS A 774 -60.63 32.07 -0.73
CA HIS A 774 -61.06 33.49 -0.57
C HIS A 774 -60.46 34.52 0.43
N LEU A 775 -59.88 35.59 -0.18
CA LEU A 775 -60.22 37.04 -0.11
C LEU A 775 -60.73 37.71 1.19
N ALA A 776 -60.02 38.76 1.65
CA ALA A 776 -60.52 40.09 2.06
C ALA A 776 -59.33 40.99 2.50
N SER A 777 -58.87 41.97 1.70
CA SER A 777 -59.29 43.39 1.64
C SER A 777 -59.01 44.24 2.90
N GLY A 778 -58.13 45.25 2.79
CA GLY A 778 -57.94 46.32 3.78
C GLY A 778 -56.91 47.39 3.37
N LYS A 779 -57.42 48.44 2.68
CA LYS A 779 -56.88 49.80 2.41
C LYS A 779 -56.09 50.45 3.57
N ALA A 780 -55.30 51.53 3.45
CA ALA A 780 -54.71 52.37 2.40
C ALA A 780 -53.85 53.47 3.10
N ASP A 781 -52.95 54.11 2.32
CA ASP A 781 -52.38 55.48 2.46
C ASP A 781 -51.46 55.77 3.67
N SER A 782 -50.39 56.57 3.63
CA SER A 782 -49.67 57.46 2.70
C SER A 782 -48.36 57.83 3.47
N GLY A 783 -47.15 58.03 2.94
CA GLY A 783 -46.69 58.99 1.94
C GLY A 783 -45.33 59.58 2.39
N ALA A 784 -44.42 59.78 1.42
CA ALA A 784 -43.26 60.71 1.40
C ALA A 784 -42.09 60.48 2.41
N ALA A 785 -40.80 60.67 2.10
CA ALA A 785 -40.05 61.06 0.91
C ALA A 785 -38.54 60.89 1.21
N GLY A 786 -37.70 60.83 0.16
CA GLY A 786 -36.34 61.42 0.20
C GLY A 786 -35.13 60.49 0.26
N LEU A 787 -34.71 60.00 -0.91
CA LEU A 787 -33.32 59.67 -1.33
C LEU A 787 -32.44 60.96 -1.43
N PRO A 788 -31.13 60.95 -1.82
CA PRO A 788 -30.06 59.91 -1.79
C PRO A 788 -28.62 60.44 -1.49
N ASP A 789 -27.60 59.55 -1.59
CA ASP A 789 -26.25 59.71 -2.23
C ASP A 789 -25.25 60.79 -1.72
N ARG A 790 -23.91 60.74 -1.87
CA ARG A 790 -22.82 59.78 -2.20
C ARG A 790 -21.51 60.61 -2.08
N GLU A 791 -20.35 59.93 -2.03
CA GLU A 791 -19.00 60.39 -2.47
C GLU A 791 -18.02 61.23 -1.58
N LEU A 792 -16.84 60.60 -1.39
CA LEU A 792 -15.45 61.01 -1.67
C LEU A 792 -14.73 62.21 -0.99
N THR A 793 -13.41 61.99 -0.84
CA THR A 793 -12.28 62.90 -0.49
C THR A 793 -12.12 63.19 1.01
N GLY A 794 -10.95 63.32 1.63
CA GLY A 794 -9.56 63.40 1.21
C GLY A 794 -8.79 64.30 2.21
N ASN A 795 -7.65 63.82 2.71
CA ASN A 795 -6.50 64.55 3.24
C ASN A 795 -6.48 65.30 4.61
N THR A 796 -5.40 64.97 5.35
CA THR A 796 -4.41 65.83 6.08
C THR A 796 -4.63 66.34 7.51
N ASN A 797 -3.67 65.88 8.35
CA ASN A 797 -2.75 66.64 9.24
C ASN A 797 -3.03 66.89 10.74
N HIS A 798 -2.06 66.36 11.53
CA HIS A 798 -1.29 66.96 12.63
C HIS A 798 -1.93 67.23 14.01
N SER A 799 -1.47 66.52 15.06
CA SER A 799 -0.28 66.88 15.90
C SER A 799 -0.39 66.43 17.37
N LYS A 800 0.75 65.95 17.92
CA LYS A 800 1.30 66.08 19.31
C LYS A 800 0.51 65.47 20.47
N ASP A 801 1.06 65.02 21.58
CA ASP A 801 2.40 64.70 22.13
C ASP A 801 2.05 64.06 23.50
N ALA A 802 2.72 62.99 23.95
CA ALA A 802 3.01 62.77 25.38
C ALA A 802 3.96 61.59 25.60
N GLN A 803 5.07 61.89 26.25
CA GLN A 803 6.19 61.02 26.60
C GLN A 803 5.88 60.11 27.80
N GLY A 804 6.48 58.93 27.81
CA GLY A 804 6.66 58.10 29.00
C GLY A 804 7.80 57.10 28.79
N ARG A 805 8.94 57.32 29.45
CA ARG A 805 10.15 56.48 29.41
C ARG A 805 9.95 55.15 30.14
N ALA A 806 10.43 54.05 29.55
CA ALA A 806 10.95 52.88 30.25
C ALA A 806 12.09 52.26 29.41
N GLU A 807 13.15 51.83 30.08
CA GLU A 807 14.42 51.28 29.59
C GLU A 807 14.30 49.89 28.90
N PRO A 808 15.34 49.43 28.17
CA PRO A 808 15.15 48.62 26.96
C PRO A 808 15.00 47.13 27.28
N ALA A 809 13.92 46.54 26.75
CA ALA A 809 13.88 45.12 26.49
C ALA A 809 14.79 44.83 25.29
N VAL A 810 15.59 43.78 25.42
CA VAL A 810 16.46 43.23 24.38
C VAL A 810 15.60 42.88 23.16
N GLU A 811 15.60 43.76 22.16
CA GLU A 811 15.10 43.45 20.82
C GLU A 811 16.04 42.41 20.21
N GLN A 812 15.53 41.18 20.07
CA GLN A 812 16.11 40.25 19.11
C GLN A 812 15.85 40.82 17.71
N PRO A 813 16.91 41.09 16.92
CA PRO A 813 16.69 41.51 15.55
C PRO A 813 16.12 40.34 14.77
N PHE A 814 15.06 40.64 14.02
CA PHE A 814 14.59 39.82 12.91
C PHE A 814 15.78 39.39 12.05
N ILE A 815 16.05 38.09 12.02
CA ILE A 815 16.97 37.44 11.08
C ILE A 815 16.13 36.35 10.42
N TRP A 816 15.87 36.54 9.14
CA TRP A 816 15.36 35.53 8.22
C TRP A 816 16.50 34.61 7.80
#